data_AF-A0A737D0S9-F1
#
_entry.id   AF-A0A737D0S9-F1
#
_cell.length_a   1.000
_cell.length_b   1.000
_cell.length_c   1.000
_cell.angle_alpha   90.00
_cell.angle_beta   90.00
_cell.angle_gamma   90.00
#
_symmetry.space_group_name_H-M   'P 1'
#
loop_
_entity.id
_entity.type
_entity.pdbx_description
1 polymer ?
#
loop_
_entity_poly.entity_id
_entity_poly.type
_entity_poly.pdbx_seq_one_letter_code
_entity_poly.pdbx_strand_id
1 'polypeptide(L)'
;QMLDELEFGHKSGFPYNFLRYVDQHHVYIAQQFSSIFPDLTEDTRLQLLSYLQGAPGQRSLVQRIEEALKLLVEDRKSLRSRIDKLKRSIDKLDSDPHDQNFDSDMRELTSERQALMALVNQINNKQTLNFLTDEGLLPNYAFPEAGITLRSVLWRRKDGGETREYQNTTYEYERPASTALAELAPLNNFYAGGHKVEIEQIDLKVSEPENWRICSHCNYSENIDQTGDQHKYCPKCGTPGWADAGQKTTLLKLRQVYARSSARDSQISDESDSREPAFFQRQLLVSFEKEDVSAAYAIDEGEIPFGFEFLSKVTLRDINFGKMADDANELMIAGEAKKRTGFKVCLGCGMVQRPRDHEPRHDLSCKYRAEPEKAKFEDYLYLYRQLESEALRILLPVTSYSNDRVVEASLGAAIQLGLKHYFKGNVDHLKGVVYREPENEGESWRQYLVIYDTVPGGTGSLKELMRTPDNLLKLLELAYKALVECSCNHDTHKDGCYRCVYAYRDRGRMKYVSRDQARLLLAKILKASAAIRVIDSIKNISLDAMMGSELEKRFIHCLQDNKNFLVSRSYAHQNAGWIINTRTEPAMSWHLKAQVDLGVKEGVGILSRPDYVLYPLMQSEKIKPVAIFLDGFAFHKDSVSDDVQKRQAIKDSGNFWVWTVTWADLQEQGIKHVQNVMGLGHNPDMKQPKFYNPFHDTNFATLEGSFRERNSFALLLDYLSDPGNKTLLWQKMAAAFAWVWLDPKKSQDTGAKQKYAYEMQENASAYRLNALLPDEPFVFGGLLDSCSSSQQFIELAAVVPQQAIKSTTSIEQMRNWLRLHICFDDRYSQDNGYEAGFNGFWWMVNLLQFLPDMTFTSRKAVHLPQKPEAVKMQTSVVVDIQPDESWAEILEFGLLGAEEIALLQSLSLPAPTVGYELQDDDGEIIAEADLAWPLQKQALIIDNQEFTALFASKGWHVAFGPIDENTLQHLSGGDK
;
A
#
# COMPACT_ATOMS: atom_id res chain seq x y z
N GLN A 1 4.88 55.37 15.96
CA GLN A 1 5.96 55.90 15.10
C GLN A 1 6.21 55.02 13.90
N MET A 2 6.79 53.81 14.01
CA MET A 2 7.04 52.91 12.86
C MET A 2 5.80 52.67 11.97
N LEU A 3 4.67 52.24 12.56
CA LEU A 3 3.43 51.99 11.81
C LEU A 3 2.82 53.25 11.20
N ASP A 4 3.04 54.41 11.83
CA ASP A 4 2.51 55.68 11.34
C ASP A 4 3.31 56.12 10.10
N GLU A 5 4.63 55.92 10.09
CA GLU A 5 5.46 56.18 8.90
C GLU A 5 5.01 55.34 7.69
N LEU A 6 4.59 54.08 7.89
CA LEU A 6 3.99 53.25 6.83
C LEU A 6 2.60 53.74 6.42
N GLU A 7 1.74 54.08 7.38
CA GLU A 7 0.35 54.47 7.10
C GLU A 7 0.26 55.81 6.35
N PHE A 8 1.15 56.75 6.67
CA PHE A 8 1.22 58.08 6.05
C PHE A 8 2.26 58.18 4.92
N GLY A 9 3.05 57.12 4.66
CA GLY A 9 4.02 57.07 3.57
C GLY A 9 5.26 57.95 3.80
N HIS A 10 5.62 58.23 5.04
CA HIS A 10 6.80 59.01 5.38
C HIS A 10 8.06 58.16 5.20
N LYS A 11 8.95 58.54 4.27
CA LYS A 11 10.13 57.75 3.88
C LYS A 11 11.43 58.14 4.59
N SER A 12 11.37 59.03 5.57
CA SER A 12 12.54 59.56 6.28
C SER A 12 12.82 58.86 7.61
N GLY A 13 11.79 58.28 8.24
CA GLY A 13 11.92 57.55 9.51
C GLY A 13 12.19 56.04 9.36
N PHE A 14 12.31 55.38 10.50
CA PHE A 14 12.32 53.92 10.59
C PHE A 14 10.92 53.36 10.26
N PRO A 15 10.81 52.31 9.42
CA PRO A 15 11.87 51.41 8.98
C PRO A 15 12.50 51.76 7.61
N TYR A 16 11.97 52.73 6.86
CA TYR A 16 12.41 53.00 5.49
C TYR A 16 13.86 53.46 5.35
N ASN A 17 14.38 54.19 6.35
CA ASN A 17 15.80 54.57 6.36
C ASN A 17 16.74 53.35 6.44
N PHE A 18 16.40 52.36 7.26
CA PHE A 18 17.14 51.10 7.39
C PHE A 18 16.99 50.24 6.13
N LEU A 19 15.76 50.07 5.63
CA LEU A 19 15.49 49.28 4.42
C LEU A 19 16.24 49.84 3.20
N ARG A 20 16.27 51.18 3.05
CA ARG A 20 17.04 51.84 1.99
C ARG A 20 18.53 51.59 2.13
N TYR A 21 19.07 51.60 3.34
CA TYR A 21 20.49 51.30 3.59
C TYR A 21 20.82 49.86 3.18
N VAL A 22 20.01 48.89 3.58
CA VAL A 22 20.19 47.47 3.19
C VAL A 22 20.15 47.33 1.67
N ASP A 23 19.16 47.92 1.01
CA ASP A 23 19.00 47.87 -0.44
C ASP A 23 20.16 48.52 -1.20
N GLN A 24 20.73 49.63 -0.70
CA GLN A 24 21.86 50.31 -1.34
C GLN A 24 23.21 49.63 -1.09
N HIS A 25 23.35 48.87 -0.01
CA HIS A 25 24.63 48.32 0.44
C HIS A 25 24.66 46.78 0.50
N HIS A 26 23.66 46.08 -0.05
CA HIS A 26 23.53 44.63 0.06
C HIS A 26 24.78 43.85 -0.40
N VAL A 27 25.48 44.28 -1.47
CA VAL A 27 26.71 43.62 -1.96
C VAL A 27 27.82 43.70 -0.92
N TYR A 28 28.00 44.89 -0.36
CA TYR A 28 29.01 45.14 0.68
C TYR A 28 28.68 44.35 1.95
N ILE A 29 27.42 44.33 2.37
CA ILE A 29 26.95 43.56 3.53
C ILE A 29 27.20 42.07 3.33
N ALA A 30 26.86 41.52 2.16
CA ALA A 30 27.07 40.11 1.84
C ALA A 30 28.55 39.73 1.84
N GLN A 31 29.42 40.58 1.27
CA GLN A 31 30.87 40.36 1.27
C GLN A 31 31.46 40.39 2.69
N GLN A 32 31.07 41.39 3.50
CA GLN A 32 31.50 41.48 4.89
C GLN A 32 31.05 40.25 5.69
N PHE A 33 29.80 39.82 5.54
CA PHE A 33 29.30 38.61 6.20
C PHE A 33 30.04 37.35 5.74
N SER A 34 30.24 37.18 4.43
CA SER A 34 30.94 36.02 3.88
C SER A 34 32.41 35.95 4.33
N SER A 35 33.05 37.09 4.59
CA SER A 35 34.42 37.14 5.09
C SER A 35 34.57 36.58 6.52
N ILE A 36 33.49 36.54 7.30
CA ILE A 36 33.46 35.96 8.65
C ILE A 36 33.48 34.42 8.56
N PHE A 37 32.99 33.85 7.46
CA PHE A 37 32.84 32.40 7.26
C PHE A 37 33.58 31.96 5.98
N PRO A 38 34.90 31.74 6.04
CA PRO A 38 35.71 31.44 4.85
C PRO A 38 35.34 30.12 4.17
N ASP A 39 34.80 29.16 4.93
CA ASP A 39 34.49 27.80 4.48
C ASP A 39 33.10 27.66 3.83
N LEU A 40 32.36 28.76 3.62
CA LEU A 40 31.08 28.72 2.91
C LEU A 40 31.29 28.22 1.47
N THR A 41 30.42 27.32 1.02
CA THR A 41 30.39 26.89 -0.38
C THR A 41 29.85 28.01 -1.28
N GLU A 42 30.19 27.97 -2.56
CA GLU A 42 29.69 28.95 -3.54
C GLU A 42 28.16 28.98 -3.61
N ASP A 43 27.50 27.82 -3.56
CA ASP A 43 26.03 27.75 -3.53
C ASP A 43 25.43 28.47 -2.32
N THR A 44 26.03 28.30 -1.13
CA THR A 44 25.55 28.97 0.08
C THR A 44 25.79 30.48 0.01
N ARG A 45 26.92 30.92 -0.58
CA ARG A 45 27.16 32.36 -0.84
C ARG A 45 26.12 32.95 -1.78
N LEU A 46 25.77 32.24 -2.85
CA LEU A 46 24.72 32.65 -3.78
C LEU A 46 23.36 32.72 -3.10
N GLN A 47 22.99 31.74 -2.28
CA GLN A 47 21.74 31.75 -1.51
C GLN A 47 21.65 32.94 -0.55
N LEU A 48 22.72 33.26 0.19
CA LEU A 48 22.76 34.43 1.08
C LEU A 48 22.61 35.74 0.31
N LEU A 49 23.22 35.84 -0.88
CA LEU A 49 23.07 36.98 -1.76
C LEU A 49 21.62 37.09 -2.29
N SER A 50 21.04 35.97 -2.73
CA SER A 50 19.63 35.90 -3.15
C SER A 50 18.66 36.25 -2.03
N TYR A 51 18.97 35.90 -0.77
CA TYR A 51 18.17 36.32 0.38
C TYR A 51 18.18 37.84 0.57
N LEU A 52 19.33 38.50 0.37
CA LEU A 52 19.47 39.95 0.50
C LEU A 52 18.89 40.73 -0.69
N GLN A 53 19.12 40.27 -1.92
CA GLN A 53 18.74 40.96 -3.16
C GLN A 53 17.37 40.55 -3.69
N GLY A 54 16.89 39.35 -3.34
CA GLY A 54 15.81 38.66 -4.02
C GLY A 54 16.31 37.83 -5.22
N ALA A 55 15.52 36.84 -5.62
CA ALA A 55 15.74 36.01 -6.80
C ALA A 55 14.38 35.69 -7.46
N PRO A 56 14.32 35.17 -8.70
CA PRO A 56 13.06 34.75 -9.30
C PRO A 56 12.28 33.81 -8.37
N GLY A 57 11.07 34.20 -7.96
CA GLY A 57 10.25 33.45 -7.01
C GLY A 57 10.63 33.60 -5.53
N GLN A 58 11.66 34.38 -5.18
CA GLN A 58 12.09 34.61 -3.79
C GLN A 58 12.11 36.10 -3.44
N ARG A 59 11.45 36.45 -2.33
CA ARG A 59 11.44 37.82 -1.80
C ARG A 59 12.76 38.14 -1.11
N SER A 60 13.28 39.35 -1.37
CA SER A 60 14.43 39.91 -0.66
C SER A 60 14.12 40.18 0.81
N LEU A 61 15.15 40.32 1.65
CA LEU A 61 15.01 40.72 3.05
C LEU A 61 14.15 41.98 3.20
N VAL A 62 14.37 42.97 2.34
CA VAL A 62 13.60 44.23 2.33
C VAL A 62 12.12 43.96 2.06
N GLN A 63 11.82 43.18 1.03
CA GLN A 63 10.44 42.84 0.65
C GLN A 63 9.72 42.04 1.75
N ARG A 64 10.42 41.14 2.44
CA ARG A 64 9.87 40.36 3.57
C ARG A 64 9.49 41.25 4.74
N ILE A 65 10.37 42.17 5.15
CA ILE A 65 10.10 43.12 6.24
C ILE A 65 8.93 44.04 5.85
N GLU A 66 8.91 44.56 4.61
CA GLU A 66 7.82 45.41 4.13
C GLU A 66 6.47 44.69 4.14
N GLU A 67 6.43 43.42 3.72
CA GLU A 67 5.21 42.63 3.72
C GLU A 67 4.68 42.36 5.13
N ALA A 68 5.55 41.95 6.06
CA ALA A 68 5.16 41.75 7.45
C ALA A 68 4.59 43.03 8.07
N LEU A 69 5.21 44.18 7.80
CA LEU A 69 4.73 45.48 8.28
C LEU A 69 3.41 45.90 7.61
N LYS A 70 3.22 45.61 6.32
CA LYS A 70 1.95 45.86 5.61
C LYS A 70 0.81 45.07 6.26
N LEU A 71 1.03 43.79 6.55
CA LEU A 71 0.04 42.95 7.24
C LEU A 71 -0.33 43.50 8.62
N LEU A 72 0.67 43.97 9.40
CA LEU A 72 0.41 44.58 10.70
C LEU A 72 -0.38 45.90 10.59
N VAL A 73 -0.14 46.70 9.55
CA VAL A 73 -0.93 47.91 9.27
C VAL A 73 -2.36 47.56 8.87
N GLU A 74 -2.57 46.52 8.07
CA GLU A 74 -3.89 46.03 7.68
C GLU A 74 -4.70 45.54 8.87
N ASP A 75 -4.08 44.80 9.79
CA ASP A 75 -4.69 44.37 11.05
C ASP A 75 -5.11 45.58 11.92
N ARG A 76 -4.21 46.55 12.12
CA ARG A 76 -4.53 47.81 12.83
C ARG A 76 -5.70 48.56 12.18
N LYS A 77 -5.73 48.65 10.84
CA LYS A 77 -6.82 49.30 10.08
C LYS A 77 -8.14 48.54 10.21
N SER A 78 -8.09 47.22 10.17
CA SER A 78 -9.26 46.33 10.36
C SER A 78 -9.90 46.56 11.73
N LEU A 79 -9.11 46.53 12.81
CA LEU A 79 -9.59 46.80 14.16
C LEU A 79 -10.19 48.21 14.30
N ARG A 80 -9.51 49.24 13.77
CA ARG A 80 -10.04 50.63 13.78
C ARG A 80 -11.38 50.74 13.06
N SER A 81 -11.51 50.10 11.89
CA SER A 81 -12.78 50.08 11.16
C SER A 81 -13.92 49.44 11.97
N ARG A 82 -13.64 48.36 12.70
CA ARG A 82 -14.61 47.72 13.60
C ARG A 82 -14.97 48.63 14.79
N ILE A 83 -13.99 49.28 15.40
CA ILE A 83 -14.19 50.27 16.48
C ILE A 83 -15.12 51.39 16.02
N ASP A 84 -14.90 51.93 14.81
CA ASP A 84 -15.73 53.00 14.25
C ASP A 84 -17.16 52.53 13.95
N LYS A 85 -17.34 51.30 13.46
CA LYS A 85 -18.67 50.72 13.26
C LYS A 85 -19.42 50.55 14.57
N LEU A 86 -18.77 49.99 15.59
CA LEU A 86 -19.36 49.82 16.91
C LEU A 86 -19.71 51.17 17.53
N LYS A 87 -18.86 52.19 17.36
CA LYS A 87 -19.18 53.55 17.79
C LYS A 87 -20.46 54.07 17.12
N ARG A 88 -20.60 53.93 15.80
CA ARG A 88 -21.83 54.34 15.09
C ARG A 88 -23.06 53.57 15.57
N SER A 89 -22.91 52.28 15.87
CA SER A 89 -24.00 51.46 16.42
C SER A 89 -24.39 51.89 17.83
N ILE A 90 -23.42 52.24 18.68
CA ILE A 90 -23.64 52.81 20.02
C ILE A 90 -24.39 54.14 19.89
N ASP A 91 -23.87 55.06 19.07
CA ASP A 91 -24.48 56.38 18.85
C ASP A 91 -25.92 56.26 18.30
N LYS A 92 -26.16 55.27 17.42
CA LYS A 92 -27.50 54.99 16.88
C LYS A 92 -28.44 54.42 17.95
N LEU A 93 -27.99 53.41 18.70
CA LEU A 93 -28.79 52.78 19.74
C LEU A 93 -29.21 53.82 20.79
N ASP A 94 -28.30 54.69 21.20
CA ASP A 94 -28.55 55.81 22.14
C ASP A 94 -29.62 56.79 21.64
N SER A 95 -29.71 56.97 20.31
CA SER A 95 -30.71 57.84 19.67
C SER A 95 -32.08 57.19 19.44
N ASP A 96 -32.16 55.86 19.44
CA ASP A 96 -33.39 55.10 19.19
C ASP A 96 -34.25 54.95 20.49
N PRO A 97 -35.57 54.67 20.38
CA PRO A 97 -36.41 54.42 21.54
C PRO A 97 -35.91 53.23 22.38
N HIS A 98 -35.74 53.44 23.69
CA HIS A 98 -35.18 52.43 24.58
C HIS A 98 -36.19 51.30 24.83
N ASP A 99 -35.88 50.11 24.31
CA ASP A 99 -36.64 48.89 24.56
C ASP A 99 -36.12 48.15 25.81
N GLN A 100 -36.67 46.95 26.09
CA GLN A 100 -36.26 46.16 27.25
C GLN A 100 -34.81 45.63 27.15
N ASN A 101 -34.23 45.60 25.95
CA ASN A 101 -32.88 45.07 25.69
C ASN A 101 -31.83 46.16 25.56
N PHE A 102 -32.22 47.44 25.45
CA PHE A 102 -31.35 48.61 25.30
C PHE A 102 -30.13 48.57 26.23
N ASP A 103 -30.36 48.39 27.53
CA ASP A 103 -29.27 48.35 28.51
C ASP A 103 -28.30 47.20 28.24
N SER A 104 -28.80 46.04 27.78
CA SER A 104 -27.97 44.87 27.46
C SER A 104 -27.15 45.09 26.20
N ASP A 105 -27.76 45.60 25.14
CA ASP A 105 -27.11 45.80 23.84
C ASP A 105 -26.09 46.93 23.90
N MET A 106 -26.43 48.03 24.59
CA MET A 106 -25.52 49.15 24.84
C MET A 106 -24.28 48.70 25.61
N ARG A 107 -24.46 47.83 26.62
CA ARG A 107 -23.37 47.22 27.38
C ARG A 107 -22.48 46.34 26.50
N GLU A 108 -23.07 45.48 25.68
CA GLU A 108 -22.34 44.55 24.80
C GLU A 108 -21.48 45.31 23.79
N LEU A 109 -22.06 46.28 23.08
CA LEU A 109 -21.36 47.09 22.08
C LEU A 109 -20.23 47.93 22.68
N THR A 110 -20.46 48.55 23.84
CA THR A 110 -19.46 49.39 24.51
C THR A 110 -18.28 48.55 25.00
N SER A 111 -18.56 47.38 25.58
CA SER A 111 -17.54 46.44 26.02
C SER A 111 -16.66 45.99 24.84
N GLU A 112 -17.27 45.53 23.75
CA GLU A 112 -16.53 45.11 22.56
C GLU A 112 -15.65 46.24 22.00
N ARG A 113 -16.19 47.46 21.91
CA ARG A 113 -15.43 48.62 21.44
C ARG A 113 -14.19 48.88 22.32
N GLN A 114 -14.33 48.81 23.65
CA GLN A 114 -13.20 48.99 24.56
C GLN A 114 -12.16 47.88 24.42
N ALA A 115 -12.58 46.63 24.22
CA ALA A 115 -11.67 45.50 24.00
C ALA A 115 -10.86 45.67 22.71
N LEU A 116 -11.51 46.05 21.60
CA LEU A 116 -10.80 46.32 20.34
C LEU A 116 -9.84 47.51 20.46
N MET A 117 -10.21 48.56 21.21
CA MET A 117 -9.31 49.69 21.50
C MET A 117 -8.07 49.26 22.29
N ALA A 118 -8.23 48.36 23.28
CA ALA A 118 -7.10 47.80 24.03
C ALA A 118 -6.14 47.02 23.12
N LEU A 119 -6.68 46.21 22.19
CA LEU A 119 -5.87 45.48 21.19
C LEU A 119 -5.09 46.44 20.28
N VAL A 120 -5.72 47.51 19.78
CA VAL A 120 -5.02 48.52 18.96
C VAL A 120 -3.89 49.20 19.75
N ASN A 121 -4.11 49.50 21.03
CA ASN A 121 -3.06 50.06 21.89
C ASN A 121 -1.92 49.07 22.10
N GLN A 122 -2.21 47.78 22.25
CA GLN A 122 -1.20 46.74 22.36
C GLN A 122 -0.35 46.63 21.09
N ILE A 123 -0.96 46.65 19.90
CA ILE A 123 -0.24 46.69 18.61
C ILE A 123 0.69 47.91 18.53
N ASN A 124 0.18 49.09 18.91
CA ASN A 124 0.95 50.33 18.83
C ASN A 124 2.13 50.36 19.81
N ASN A 125 2.03 49.65 20.93
CA ASN A 125 3.05 49.57 21.97
C ASN A 125 3.94 48.32 21.85
N LYS A 126 3.73 47.45 20.85
CA LYS A 126 4.54 46.26 20.63
C LYS A 126 5.98 46.66 20.28
N GLN A 127 6.95 46.08 20.99
CA GLN A 127 8.36 46.35 20.76
C GLN A 127 8.77 45.84 19.36
N THR A 128 9.50 46.66 18.60
CA THR A 128 9.90 46.34 17.23
C THR A 128 10.69 45.04 17.13
N LEU A 129 11.63 44.80 18.06
CA LEU A 129 12.41 43.56 18.06
C LEU A 129 11.54 42.33 18.32
N ASN A 130 10.56 42.43 19.23
CA ASN A 130 9.61 41.36 19.47
C ASN A 130 8.78 41.08 18.20
N PHE A 131 8.25 42.12 17.55
CA PHE A 131 7.53 41.96 16.28
C PHE A 131 8.38 41.26 15.20
N LEU A 132 9.62 41.69 14.99
CA LEU A 132 10.50 41.04 14.01
C LEU A 132 10.81 39.58 14.38
N THR A 133 10.86 39.27 15.68
CA THR A 133 11.09 37.90 16.17
C THR A 133 9.84 37.02 15.98
N ASP A 134 8.66 37.53 16.29
CA ASP A 134 7.37 36.83 16.17
C ASP A 134 7.03 36.54 14.68
N GLU A 135 7.37 37.46 13.77
CA GLU A 135 7.20 37.28 12.32
C GLU A 135 8.30 36.42 11.67
N GLY A 136 9.25 35.88 12.45
CA GLY A 136 10.34 35.06 11.94
C GLY A 136 11.38 35.82 11.09
N LEU A 137 11.43 37.15 11.20
CA LEU A 137 12.42 38.01 10.54
C LEU A 137 13.74 38.08 11.34
N LEU A 138 13.68 37.83 12.65
CA LEU A 138 14.82 37.60 13.52
C LEU A 138 14.78 36.17 14.07
N PRO A 139 15.93 35.55 14.36
CA PRO A 139 15.97 34.21 14.94
C PRO A 139 15.22 34.16 16.26
N ASN A 140 14.32 33.19 16.38
CA ASN A 140 13.61 32.88 17.61
C ASN A 140 13.95 31.45 18.04
N TYR A 141 14.47 31.29 19.26
CA TYR A 141 14.75 29.97 19.83
C TYR A 141 13.48 29.21 20.24
N ALA A 142 12.34 29.91 20.36
CA ALA A 142 11.07 29.29 20.71
C ALA A 142 10.37 28.66 19.49
N PHE A 143 10.29 29.38 18.36
CA PHE A 143 9.61 28.93 17.14
C PHE A 143 10.42 29.27 15.87
N PRO A 144 10.80 28.28 15.05
CA PRO A 144 11.50 28.53 13.78
C PRO A 144 10.63 29.15 12.68
N GLU A 145 9.31 28.95 12.75
CA GLU A 145 8.31 29.51 11.83
C GLU A 145 7.44 30.56 12.55
N ALA A 146 6.88 31.52 11.82
CA ALA A 146 5.92 32.49 12.36
C ALA A 146 4.73 31.75 12.98
N GLY A 147 4.38 32.09 14.22
CA GLY A 147 3.29 31.45 14.95
C GLY A 147 1.91 31.90 14.48
N ILE A 148 0.90 31.24 15.02
CA ILE A 148 -0.51 31.63 14.88
C ILE A 148 -0.94 32.30 16.18
N THR A 149 -1.56 33.47 16.03
CA THR A 149 -1.94 34.32 17.17
C THR A 149 -3.39 34.09 17.57
N LEU A 150 -3.62 33.84 18.85
CA LEU A 150 -4.93 33.89 19.50
C LEU A 150 -5.07 35.20 20.27
N ARG A 151 -6.08 35.99 19.92
CA ARG A 151 -6.53 37.13 20.71
C ARG A 151 -7.73 36.74 21.56
N SER A 152 -7.53 36.65 22.87
CA SER A 152 -8.57 36.32 23.83
C SER A 152 -9.04 37.58 24.55
N VAL A 153 -10.36 37.82 24.56
CA VAL A 153 -10.99 38.90 25.32
C VAL A 153 -11.80 38.26 26.44
N LEU A 154 -11.39 38.53 27.69
CA LEU A 154 -12.15 38.15 28.88
C LEU A 154 -12.84 39.37 29.45
N TRP A 155 -14.15 39.28 29.66
CA TRP A 155 -14.92 40.35 30.28
C TRP A 155 -15.41 39.94 31.67
N ARG A 156 -15.29 40.82 32.66
CA ARG A 156 -15.79 40.62 34.03
C ARG A 156 -16.63 41.82 34.46
N ARG A 157 -17.68 41.58 35.26
CA ARG A 157 -18.38 42.63 36.01
C ARG A 157 -17.46 43.20 37.10
N LYS A 158 -17.37 44.53 37.20
CA LYS A 158 -16.76 45.20 38.35
C LYS A 158 -17.73 45.11 39.53
N ASP A 159 -17.27 44.64 40.68
CA ASP A 159 -18.06 44.63 41.91
C ASP A 159 -17.85 45.96 42.65
N GLY A 160 -18.93 46.70 42.97
CA GLY A 160 -18.91 47.80 43.96
C GLY A 160 -19.13 49.25 43.48
N GLY A 161 -19.64 49.51 42.27
CA GLY A 161 -20.03 50.86 41.82
C GLY A 161 -21.54 51.00 41.55
N GLU A 162 -22.12 52.20 41.76
CA GLU A 162 -23.52 52.50 41.39
C GLU A 162 -23.78 52.33 39.88
N THR A 163 -22.73 52.39 39.06
CA THR A 163 -22.72 52.06 37.63
C THR A 163 -22.19 50.65 37.36
N ARG A 164 -22.92 49.89 36.53
CA ARG A 164 -22.59 48.52 36.09
C ARG A 164 -21.44 48.51 35.07
N GLU A 165 -20.23 48.92 35.46
CA GLU A 165 -19.04 48.86 34.61
C GLU A 165 -18.50 47.43 34.46
N TYR A 166 -17.98 47.10 33.28
CA TYR A 166 -17.26 45.86 33.02
C TYR A 166 -15.79 46.17 32.77
N GLN A 167 -14.91 45.28 33.25
CA GLN A 167 -13.49 45.33 32.97
C GLN A 167 -13.14 44.26 31.96
N ASN A 168 -12.61 44.69 30.82
CA ASN A 168 -12.08 43.79 29.79
C ASN A 168 -10.58 43.59 30.01
N THR A 169 -10.17 42.33 29.96
CA THR A 169 -8.76 41.94 29.98
C THR A 169 -8.48 41.21 28.68
N THR A 170 -7.52 41.72 27.92
CA THR A 170 -7.11 41.14 26.65
C THR A 170 -5.82 40.34 26.83
N TYR A 171 -5.79 39.13 26.30
CA TYR A 171 -4.60 38.28 26.28
C TYR A 171 -4.24 37.93 24.83
N GLU A 172 -2.95 37.93 24.53
CA GLU A 172 -2.39 37.48 23.25
C GLU A 172 -1.56 36.23 23.53
N TYR A 173 -1.90 35.14 22.85
CA TYR A 173 -1.18 33.87 22.94
C TYR A 173 -0.69 33.47 21.57
N GLU A 174 0.57 33.08 21.48
CA GLU A 174 1.17 32.55 20.27
C GLU A 174 1.44 31.05 20.39
N ARG A 175 1.21 30.34 19.29
CA ARG A 175 1.50 28.92 19.15
C ARG A 175 2.19 28.65 17.81
N PRO A 176 3.15 27.70 17.76
CA PRO A 176 3.78 27.34 16.50
C PRO A 176 2.73 26.83 15.52
N ALA A 177 2.83 27.22 14.25
CA ALA A 177 1.78 26.99 13.26
C ALA A 177 1.42 25.50 13.13
N SER A 178 2.41 24.61 13.19
CA SER A 178 2.21 23.15 13.18
C SER A 178 1.30 22.59 14.28
N THR A 179 1.30 23.19 15.48
CA THR A 179 0.44 22.76 16.60
C THR A 179 -0.86 23.55 16.60
N ALA A 180 -0.78 24.85 16.32
CA ALA A 180 -1.91 25.77 16.28
C ALA A 180 -2.97 25.38 15.27
N LEU A 181 -2.60 24.71 14.17
CA LEU A 181 -3.57 24.21 13.19
C LEU A 181 -4.63 23.28 13.80
N ALA A 182 -4.33 22.61 14.93
CA ALA A 182 -5.29 21.83 15.71
C ALA A 182 -5.70 22.52 17.02
N GLU A 183 -4.75 23.08 17.79
CA GLU A 183 -5.06 23.71 19.09
C GLU A 183 -5.91 24.97 18.95
N LEU A 184 -5.62 25.80 17.95
CA LEU A 184 -6.32 27.05 17.65
C LEU A 184 -7.34 26.89 16.51
N ALA A 185 -7.70 25.64 16.17
CA ALA A 185 -8.75 25.37 15.22
C ALA A 185 -10.11 25.87 15.77
N PRO A 186 -11.02 26.35 14.91
CA PRO A 186 -12.34 26.77 15.33
C PRO A 186 -13.11 25.69 16.10
N LEU A 187 -13.93 26.12 17.05
CA LEU A 187 -14.71 25.26 17.95
C LEU A 187 -13.86 24.30 18.79
N ASN A 188 -12.56 24.58 18.92
CA ASN A 188 -11.69 23.95 19.90
C ASN A 188 -11.59 24.80 21.17
N ASN A 189 -11.29 24.15 22.29
CA ASN A 189 -11.04 24.81 23.57
C ASN A 189 -9.53 24.98 23.76
N PHE A 190 -9.10 26.22 23.98
CA PHE A 190 -7.73 26.58 24.33
C PHE A 190 -7.63 26.86 25.83
N TYR A 191 -6.63 26.27 26.47
CA TYR A 191 -6.42 26.36 27.92
C TYR A 191 -5.13 27.13 28.20
N ALA A 192 -5.25 28.32 28.79
CA ALA A 192 -4.11 29.16 29.16
C ALA A 192 -4.45 30.13 30.30
N GLY A 193 -3.47 30.40 31.17
CA GLY A 193 -3.61 31.40 32.24
C GLY A 193 -4.74 31.13 33.24
N GLY A 194 -5.09 29.86 33.48
CA GLY A 194 -6.23 29.49 34.34
C GLY A 194 -7.60 29.59 33.66
N HIS A 195 -7.63 29.88 32.35
CA HIS A 195 -8.86 30.03 31.56
C HIS A 195 -8.98 28.97 30.47
N LYS A 196 -10.21 28.49 30.24
CA LYS A 196 -10.68 27.71 29.10
C LYS A 196 -11.48 28.63 28.18
N VAL A 197 -10.99 28.84 26.96
CA VAL A 197 -11.64 29.70 25.96
C VAL A 197 -11.91 28.94 24.67
N GLU A 198 -13.10 29.07 24.08
CA GLU A 198 -13.42 28.47 22.79
C GLU A 198 -13.02 29.40 21.64
N ILE A 199 -12.35 28.85 20.62
CA ILE A 199 -12.05 29.58 19.39
C ILE A 199 -13.32 29.75 18.56
N GLU A 200 -13.80 30.99 18.42
CA GLU A 200 -15.10 31.27 17.77
C GLU A 200 -15.01 32.01 16.43
N GLN A 201 -13.86 32.64 16.14
CA GLN A 201 -13.72 33.52 14.99
C GLN A 201 -12.35 33.41 14.34
N ILE A 202 -12.32 33.40 13.01
CA ILE A 202 -11.11 33.50 12.18
C ILE A 202 -10.97 34.93 11.67
N ASP A 203 -9.76 35.47 11.66
CA ASP A 203 -9.52 36.79 11.07
C ASP A 203 -9.41 36.73 9.53
N LEU A 204 -10.55 36.95 8.86
CA LEU A 204 -10.60 36.98 7.39
C LEU A 204 -9.95 38.21 6.76
N LYS A 205 -9.43 39.17 7.53
CA LYS A 205 -8.74 40.36 7.01
C LYS A 205 -7.23 40.20 6.96
N VAL A 206 -6.68 39.37 7.85
CA VAL A 206 -5.25 39.03 7.85
C VAL A 206 -4.95 37.86 6.91
N SER A 207 -5.97 37.07 6.58
CA SER A 207 -5.91 35.96 5.63
C SER A 207 -7.25 35.78 4.93
N GLU A 208 -7.25 35.81 3.61
CA GLU A 208 -8.45 35.62 2.81
C GLU A 208 -8.59 34.15 2.40
N PRO A 209 -9.83 33.63 2.24
CA PRO A 209 -10.06 32.33 1.63
C PRO A 209 -9.55 32.30 0.19
N GLU A 210 -8.84 31.25 -0.16
CA GLU A 210 -8.24 31.01 -1.47
C GLU A 210 -8.84 29.75 -2.10
N ASN A 211 -9.00 29.75 -3.41
CA ASN A 211 -9.39 28.56 -4.15
C ASN A 211 -8.16 27.72 -4.51
N TRP A 212 -8.22 26.44 -4.16
CA TRP A 212 -7.17 25.48 -4.45
C TRP A 212 -7.74 24.27 -5.18
N ARG A 213 -6.93 23.68 -6.07
CA ARG A 213 -7.13 22.30 -6.49
C ARG A 213 -6.18 21.39 -5.74
N ILE A 214 -6.72 20.29 -5.23
CA ILE A 214 -5.98 19.23 -4.57
C ILE A 214 -6.17 17.95 -5.38
N CYS A 215 -5.11 17.19 -5.64
CA CYS A 215 -5.23 15.98 -6.43
C CYS A 215 -5.88 14.85 -5.63
N SER A 216 -6.82 14.15 -6.26
CA SER A 216 -7.43 12.92 -5.69
C SER A 216 -6.43 11.77 -5.59
N HIS A 217 -5.41 11.77 -6.46
CA HIS A 217 -4.52 10.63 -6.64
C HIS A 217 -3.11 10.89 -6.08
N CYS A 218 -2.43 12.00 -6.38
CA CYS A 218 -1.11 12.32 -5.82
C CYS A 218 -1.13 13.47 -4.79
N ASN A 219 0.03 13.88 -4.29
CA ASN A 219 0.16 14.95 -3.28
C ASN A 219 0.19 16.36 -3.87
N TYR A 220 0.01 16.50 -5.19
CA TYR A 220 0.04 17.79 -5.84
C TYR A 220 -1.18 18.65 -5.49
N SER A 221 -0.94 19.93 -5.21
CA SER A 221 -1.98 20.93 -5.02
C SER A 221 -1.53 22.30 -5.53
N GLU A 222 -2.47 23.09 -6.05
CA GLU A 222 -2.18 24.41 -6.62
C GLU A 222 -3.24 25.45 -6.25
N ASN A 223 -2.80 26.70 -6.04
CA ASN A 223 -3.65 27.85 -5.80
C ASN A 223 -4.10 28.43 -7.14
N ILE A 224 -5.35 28.16 -7.52
CA ILE A 224 -5.88 28.55 -8.83
C ILE A 224 -6.25 30.03 -8.91
N ASP A 225 -6.35 30.75 -7.78
CA ASP A 225 -6.51 32.21 -7.81
C ASP A 225 -5.21 32.90 -8.29
N GLN A 226 -4.06 32.25 -8.11
CA GLN A 226 -2.75 32.76 -8.54
C GLN A 226 -2.34 32.25 -9.92
N THR A 227 -2.53 30.95 -10.19
CA THR A 227 -2.07 30.30 -11.44
C THR A 227 -3.12 30.28 -12.55
N GLY A 228 -4.39 30.45 -12.20
CA GLY A 228 -5.53 30.16 -13.06
C GLY A 228 -5.87 28.66 -13.12
N ASP A 229 -7.15 28.36 -13.35
CA ASP A 229 -7.68 26.98 -13.41
C ASP A 229 -7.62 26.43 -14.85
N GLN A 230 -6.42 26.12 -15.33
CA GLN A 230 -6.16 25.81 -16.74
C GLN A 230 -6.02 24.30 -17.04
N HIS A 231 -5.74 23.49 -16.02
CA HIS A 231 -5.41 22.08 -16.19
C HIS A 231 -6.66 21.19 -16.10
N LYS A 232 -6.88 20.36 -17.12
CA LYS A 232 -7.95 19.33 -17.11
C LYS A 232 -7.53 18.03 -16.43
N TYR A 233 -6.23 17.78 -16.34
CA TYR A 233 -5.63 16.59 -15.73
C TYR A 233 -4.58 17.05 -14.73
N CYS A 234 -4.30 16.23 -13.71
CA CYS A 234 -3.27 16.59 -12.74
C CYS A 234 -1.90 16.73 -13.44
N PRO A 235 -1.18 17.86 -13.30
CA PRO A 235 0.08 18.06 -14.01
C PRO A 235 1.22 17.15 -13.52
N LYS A 236 1.09 16.53 -12.33
CA LYS A 236 2.10 15.61 -11.78
C LYS A 236 1.83 14.14 -12.08
N CYS A 237 0.59 13.68 -11.94
CA CYS A 237 0.25 12.24 -12.08
C CYS A 237 -0.71 11.92 -13.22
N GLY A 238 -1.20 12.91 -13.99
CA GLY A 238 -2.06 12.70 -15.14
C GLY A 238 -3.53 12.35 -14.85
N THR A 239 -3.93 12.16 -13.58
CA THR A 239 -5.29 11.69 -13.26
C THR A 239 -6.38 12.63 -13.79
N PRO A 240 -7.45 12.10 -14.42
CA PRO A 240 -8.61 12.89 -14.85
C PRO A 240 -9.45 13.40 -13.68
N GLY A 241 -9.39 12.75 -12.51
CA GLY A 241 -10.11 13.16 -11.30
C GLY A 241 -9.71 14.56 -10.82
N TRP A 242 -8.61 15.11 -11.34
CA TRP A 242 -8.24 16.51 -11.14
C TRP A 242 -9.35 17.50 -11.53
N ALA A 243 -10.12 17.20 -12.59
CA ALA A 243 -11.18 18.08 -13.09
C ALA A 243 -12.43 18.13 -12.20
N ASP A 244 -12.58 17.16 -11.28
CA ASP A 244 -13.79 17.03 -10.47
C ASP A 244 -14.06 18.29 -9.65
N ALA A 245 -15.34 18.67 -9.56
CA ALA A 245 -15.75 19.86 -8.82
C ALA A 245 -15.39 19.76 -7.32
N GLY A 246 -15.42 18.56 -6.75
CA GLY A 246 -15.05 18.31 -5.35
C GLY A 246 -13.56 18.50 -5.06
N GLN A 247 -12.69 18.43 -6.09
CA GLN A 247 -11.24 18.66 -5.93
C GLN A 247 -10.88 20.14 -5.93
N LYS A 248 -11.83 21.03 -6.26
CA LYS A 248 -11.73 22.47 -6.03
C LYS A 248 -12.24 22.77 -4.62
N THR A 249 -11.32 23.14 -3.74
CA THR A 249 -11.59 23.37 -2.30
C THR A 249 -11.21 24.77 -1.88
N THR A 250 -11.92 25.32 -0.89
CA THR A 250 -11.59 26.61 -0.29
C THR A 250 -10.64 26.41 0.89
N LEU A 251 -9.40 26.88 0.76
CA LEU A 251 -8.40 26.83 1.84
C LEU A 251 -8.13 28.22 2.40
N LEU A 252 -7.86 28.32 3.69
CA LEU A 252 -7.40 29.56 4.33
C LEU A 252 -6.11 29.33 5.10
N LYS A 253 -5.10 30.15 4.84
CA LYS A 253 -3.84 30.12 5.59
C LYS A 253 -4.10 30.67 6.99
N LEU A 254 -4.01 29.82 8.01
CA LEU A 254 -4.36 30.24 9.37
C LEU A 254 -3.26 31.13 9.95
N ARG A 255 -3.59 32.39 10.28
CA ARG A 255 -2.67 33.35 10.92
C ARG A 255 -3.17 33.87 12.27
N GLN A 256 -4.46 34.16 12.36
CA GLN A 256 -5.04 34.79 13.56
C GLN A 256 -6.47 34.31 13.82
N VAL A 257 -6.77 34.09 15.10
CA VAL A 257 -8.10 33.73 15.59
C VAL A 257 -8.48 34.53 16.83
N TYR A 258 -9.77 34.63 17.11
CA TYR A 258 -10.30 35.29 18.30
C TYR A 258 -11.12 34.33 19.16
N ALA A 259 -11.05 34.56 20.47
CA ALA A 259 -11.90 33.94 21.46
C ALA A 259 -12.45 35.00 22.41
N ARG A 260 -13.76 35.00 22.66
CA ARG A 260 -14.40 35.87 23.66
C ARG A 260 -15.15 35.04 24.67
N SER A 261 -14.96 35.34 25.94
CA SER A 261 -15.67 34.64 27.01
C SER A 261 -15.80 35.50 28.27
N SER A 262 -16.81 35.17 29.07
CA SER A 262 -16.94 35.68 30.44
C SER A 262 -15.76 35.21 31.28
N ALA A 263 -15.16 36.10 32.06
CA ALA A 263 -14.05 35.76 32.96
C ALA A 263 -14.47 34.72 34.01
N ARG A 264 -15.76 34.67 34.37
CA ARG A 264 -16.30 33.67 35.29
C ARG A 264 -16.45 32.31 34.62
N ASP A 265 -17.03 32.28 33.42
CA ASP A 265 -17.36 31.02 32.74
C ASP A 265 -16.13 30.37 32.09
N SER A 266 -15.07 31.16 31.88
CA SER A 266 -13.78 30.65 31.39
C SER A 266 -12.89 30.09 32.50
N GLN A 267 -13.17 30.30 33.79
CA GLN A 267 -12.30 29.76 34.84
C GLN A 267 -12.32 28.23 34.85
N ILE A 268 -11.12 27.63 34.87
CA ILE A 268 -10.96 26.19 35.01
C ILE A 268 -11.33 25.81 36.45
N SER A 269 -12.30 24.91 36.63
CA SER A 269 -12.68 24.36 37.94
C SER A 269 -11.95 23.04 38.22
N ASP A 270 -11.75 22.72 39.50
CA ASP A 270 -11.08 21.48 39.95
C ASP A 270 -11.78 20.20 39.46
N GLU A 271 -13.08 20.25 39.12
CA GLU A 271 -13.83 19.13 38.55
C GLU A 271 -13.50 18.83 37.08
N SER A 272 -12.84 19.78 36.39
CA SER A 272 -12.59 19.77 34.93
C SER A 272 -11.11 19.61 34.56
N ASP A 273 -10.28 19.08 35.48
CA ASP A 273 -8.84 18.97 35.31
C ASP A 273 -8.43 18.08 34.11
N SER A 274 -9.35 17.26 33.61
CA SER A 274 -9.18 16.53 32.35
C SER A 274 -9.46 17.44 31.14
N ARG A 275 -8.39 17.89 30.47
CA ARG A 275 -8.46 18.54 29.16
C ARG A 275 -9.26 17.68 28.18
N GLU A 276 -10.36 18.19 27.65
CA GLU A 276 -11.14 17.51 26.61
C GLU A 276 -10.32 17.48 25.30
N PRO A 277 -9.86 16.30 24.83
CA PRO A 277 -9.10 16.21 23.60
C PRO A 277 -10.04 16.32 22.40
N ALA A 278 -9.89 17.37 21.60
CA ALA A 278 -10.52 17.45 20.29
C ALA A 278 -9.60 16.83 19.23
N PHE A 279 -10.15 15.90 18.44
CA PHE A 279 -9.43 15.26 17.34
C PHE A 279 -9.84 15.89 16.01
N PHE A 280 -8.85 16.43 15.30
CA PHE A 280 -9.00 17.02 13.97
C PHE A 280 -8.37 16.11 12.92
N GLN A 281 -9.02 16.03 11.75
CA GLN A 281 -8.48 15.31 10.62
C GLN A 281 -7.46 16.19 9.89
N ARG A 282 -6.19 15.81 9.99
CA ARG A 282 -5.08 16.50 9.31
C ARG A 282 -4.44 15.62 8.26
N GLN A 283 -3.92 16.24 7.20
CA GLN A 283 -3.11 15.58 6.19
C GLN A 283 -2.00 16.51 5.74
N LEU A 284 -0.77 15.99 5.70
CA LEU A 284 0.41 16.69 5.23
C LEU A 284 0.66 16.26 3.79
N LEU A 285 0.54 17.20 2.84
CA LEU A 285 0.84 17.00 1.44
C LEU A 285 2.28 17.42 1.16
N VAL A 286 3.03 16.56 0.47
CA VAL A 286 4.43 16.76 0.11
C VAL A 286 4.54 17.02 -1.38
N SER A 287 5.10 18.16 -1.79
CA SER A 287 5.29 18.54 -3.20
C SER A 287 6.69 19.10 -3.45
N PHE A 288 7.28 18.75 -4.59
CA PHE A 288 8.60 19.22 -5.02
C PHE A 288 8.69 19.18 -6.56
N GLU A 289 9.66 19.91 -7.12
CA GLU A 289 9.98 19.88 -8.55
C GLU A 289 11.14 18.93 -8.85
N LYS A 290 11.26 18.48 -10.09
CA LYS A 290 12.30 17.51 -10.48
C LYS A 290 13.70 18.08 -10.26
N GLU A 291 13.85 19.39 -10.45
CA GLU A 291 15.09 20.15 -10.30
C GLU A 291 15.50 20.29 -8.82
N ASP A 292 14.58 20.08 -7.87
CA ASP A 292 14.87 20.17 -6.44
C ASP A 292 15.58 18.89 -5.91
N VAL A 293 15.56 17.79 -6.68
CA VAL A 293 16.27 16.53 -6.37
C VAL A 293 17.75 16.73 -6.65
N SER A 294 18.56 16.88 -5.59
CA SER A 294 19.99 17.20 -5.75
C SER A 294 20.91 15.97 -5.72
N ALA A 295 20.48 14.89 -5.07
CA ALA A 295 21.22 13.64 -5.03
C ALA A 295 20.27 12.47 -4.80
N ALA A 296 20.41 11.37 -5.56
CA ALA A 296 19.61 10.17 -5.37
C ALA A 296 20.46 8.90 -5.53
N TYR A 297 20.17 7.91 -4.71
CA TYR A 297 20.89 6.64 -4.65
C TYR A 297 19.93 5.47 -4.56
N ALA A 298 20.31 4.34 -5.13
CA ALA A 298 19.52 3.11 -5.08
C ALA A 298 20.38 1.86 -4.95
N ILE A 299 19.75 0.83 -4.38
CA ILE A 299 20.18 -0.55 -4.36
C ILE A 299 19.09 -1.32 -5.13
N ASP A 300 19.39 -1.66 -6.38
CA ASP A 300 18.46 -2.36 -7.30
C ASP A 300 18.81 -3.86 -7.43
N GLU A 301 19.87 -4.30 -6.75
CA GLU A 301 20.32 -5.69 -6.73
C GLU A 301 19.94 -6.33 -5.38
N GLY A 302 18.86 -7.13 -5.36
CA GLY A 302 18.47 -7.93 -4.19
C GLY A 302 16.95 -8.08 -4.00
N GLU A 303 16.56 -8.82 -2.96
CA GLU A 303 15.15 -9.07 -2.60
C GLU A 303 14.35 -7.80 -2.19
N ILE A 304 15.04 -6.70 -1.86
CA ILE A 304 14.43 -5.50 -1.29
C ILE A 304 14.92 -4.26 -2.05
N PRO A 305 14.06 -3.61 -2.85
CA PRO A 305 14.39 -2.34 -3.46
C PRO A 305 14.52 -1.28 -2.37
N PHE A 306 15.69 -0.65 -2.29
CA PHE A 306 15.96 0.43 -1.35
C PHE A 306 16.58 1.61 -2.09
N GLY A 307 16.08 2.81 -1.83
CA GLY A 307 16.64 4.02 -2.39
C GLY A 307 16.32 5.23 -1.55
N PHE A 308 17.16 6.24 -1.65
CA PHE A 308 16.97 7.49 -0.95
C PHE A 308 17.47 8.67 -1.78
N GLU A 309 16.83 9.82 -1.64
CA GLU A 309 17.19 11.05 -2.33
C GLU A 309 17.04 12.29 -1.46
N PHE A 310 17.88 13.28 -1.71
CA PHE A 310 17.88 14.57 -1.07
C PHE A 310 17.10 15.59 -1.91
N LEU A 311 16.12 16.22 -1.27
CA LEU A 311 15.35 17.33 -1.79
C LEU A 311 15.91 18.62 -1.18
N SER A 312 16.58 19.43 -2.00
CA SER A 312 17.08 20.74 -1.58
C SER A 312 15.96 21.73 -1.27
N LYS A 313 14.78 21.51 -1.88
CA LYS A 313 13.56 22.24 -1.61
C LYS A 313 12.36 21.28 -1.65
N VAL A 314 11.51 21.37 -0.64
CA VAL A 314 10.24 20.67 -0.55
C VAL A 314 9.18 21.63 -0.01
N THR A 315 7.97 21.56 -0.57
CA THR A 315 6.81 22.30 -0.09
C THR A 315 5.89 21.36 0.69
N LEU A 316 5.72 21.65 1.97
CA LEU A 316 4.93 20.87 2.91
C LEU A 316 3.65 21.64 3.25
N ARG A 317 2.49 21.13 2.81
CA ARG A 317 1.18 21.74 3.10
C ARG A 317 0.39 20.87 4.06
N ASP A 318 0.21 21.38 5.27
CA ASP A 318 -0.52 20.71 6.34
C ASP A 318 -1.93 21.29 6.40
N ILE A 319 -2.94 20.47 6.11
CA ILE A 319 -4.33 20.88 5.98
C ILE A 319 -5.15 20.24 7.09
N ASN A 320 -5.92 21.06 7.81
CA ASN A 320 -6.95 20.64 8.76
C ASN A 320 -8.33 20.68 8.09
N PHE A 321 -8.93 19.49 7.98
CA PHE A 321 -10.22 19.26 7.34
C PHE A 321 -11.41 19.28 8.31
N GLY A 322 -11.20 19.73 9.56
CA GLY A 322 -12.24 19.76 10.60
C GLY A 322 -12.26 18.52 11.48
N LYS A 323 -13.34 18.37 12.25
CA LYS A 323 -13.55 17.24 13.17
C LYS A 323 -14.07 16.02 12.40
N MET A 324 -13.96 14.83 12.99
CA MET A 324 -14.64 13.66 12.43
C MET A 324 -16.16 13.79 12.65
N ALA A 325 -16.94 13.63 11.58
CA ALA A 325 -18.39 13.49 11.67
C ALA A 325 -18.87 12.43 10.68
N ASP A 326 -19.86 11.63 11.09
CA ASP A 326 -20.34 10.49 10.30
C ASP A 326 -21.17 10.91 9.07
N ASP A 327 -21.72 12.12 9.09
CA ASP A 327 -22.55 12.72 8.05
C ASP A 327 -21.76 13.58 7.03
N ALA A 328 -20.43 13.67 7.16
CA ALA A 328 -19.62 14.51 6.29
C ALA A 328 -19.37 13.88 4.90
N ASN A 329 -19.19 14.74 3.89
CA ASN A 329 -18.87 14.31 2.52
C ASN A 329 -17.51 13.63 2.46
N GLU A 330 -17.44 12.52 1.72
CA GLU A 330 -16.18 11.84 1.45
C GLU A 330 -15.41 12.56 0.34
N LEU A 331 -14.16 12.92 0.62
CA LEU A 331 -13.26 13.54 -0.34
C LEU A 331 -12.00 12.69 -0.44
N MET A 332 -11.69 12.29 -1.68
CA MET A 332 -10.47 11.55 -2.00
C MET A 332 -9.32 12.54 -2.21
N ILE A 333 -8.23 12.38 -1.45
CA ILE A 333 -7.02 13.20 -1.54
C ILE A 333 -5.80 12.29 -1.44
N ALA A 334 -4.89 12.40 -2.41
CA ALA A 334 -3.65 11.61 -2.45
C ALA A 334 -3.87 10.09 -2.25
N GLY A 335 -4.93 9.54 -2.87
CA GLY A 335 -5.30 8.12 -2.79
C GLY A 335 -6.07 7.73 -1.52
N GLU A 336 -6.35 8.66 -0.61
CA GLU A 336 -7.09 8.40 0.63
C GLU A 336 -8.50 9.01 0.59
N ALA A 337 -9.52 8.16 0.64
CA ALA A 337 -10.92 8.58 0.81
C ALA A 337 -11.22 8.79 2.31
N LYS A 338 -11.53 10.02 2.70
CA LYS A 338 -11.89 10.39 4.08
C LYS A 338 -13.02 11.40 4.09
N LYS A 339 -13.93 11.25 5.06
CA LYS A 339 -15.03 12.19 5.32
C LYS A 339 -14.54 13.51 5.89
N ARG A 340 -14.75 14.64 5.22
CA ARG A 340 -14.23 15.97 5.60
C ARG A 340 -15.38 16.92 5.91
N THR A 341 -15.38 17.51 7.11
CA THR A 341 -16.45 18.43 7.54
C THR A 341 -16.18 19.87 7.20
N GLY A 342 -14.90 20.27 7.21
CA GLY A 342 -14.49 21.67 7.16
C GLY A 342 -15.00 22.48 8.34
N PHE A 343 -14.94 23.79 8.18
CA PHE A 343 -15.49 24.78 9.11
C PHE A 343 -16.48 25.69 8.37
N LYS A 344 -17.69 25.82 8.91
CA LYS A 344 -18.68 26.74 8.37
C LYS A 344 -18.46 28.16 8.90
N VAL A 345 -18.03 29.07 8.03
CA VAL A 345 -17.56 30.41 8.42
C VAL A 345 -18.30 31.51 7.68
N CYS A 346 -18.72 32.56 8.41
CA CYS A 346 -19.31 33.75 7.79
C CYS A 346 -18.24 34.55 7.03
N LEU A 347 -18.36 34.68 5.70
CA LEU A 347 -17.41 35.45 4.88
C LEU A 347 -17.40 36.96 5.18
N GLY A 348 -18.40 37.46 5.92
CA GLY A 348 -18.48 38.87 6.32
C GLY A 348 -17.70 39.22 7.59
N CYS A 349 -17.61 38.29 8.56
CA CYS A 349 -17.00 38.57 9.87
C CYS A 349 -16.08 37.48 10.41
N GLY A 350 -16.00 36.30 9.77
CA GLY A 350 -15.15 35.21 10.22
C GLY A 350 -15.70 34.39 11.39
N MET A 351 -16.91 34.66 11.87
CA MET A 351 -17.56 33.87 12.92
C MET A 351 -17.88 32.46 12.42
N VAL A 352 -17.52 31.48 13.24
CA VAL A 352 -17.73 30.05 12.95
C VAL A 352 -19.08 29.61 13.50
N GLN A 353 -19.82 28.89 12.67
CA GLN A 353 -21.14 28.37 13.02
C GLN A 353 -21.01 27.04 13.75
N ARG A 354 -21.79 26.83 14.81
CA ARG A 354 -21.88 25.52 15.44
C ARG A 354 -22.95 24.70 14.72
N PRO A 355 -22.74 23.39 14.52
CA PRO A 355 -23.73 22.53 13.85
C PRO A 355 -25.13 22.50 14.50
N ARG A 356 -25.22 22.82 15.80
CA ARG A 356 -26.47 22.78 16.59
C ARG A 356 -27.18 24.13 16.71
N ASP A 357 -26.54 25.21 16.27
CA ASP A 357 -27.13 26.55 16.39
C ASP A 357 -28.20 26.71 15.30
N HIS A 358 -29.40 27.13 15.71
CA HIS A 358 -30.52 27.36 14.78
C HIS A 358 -30.42 28.74 14.11
N GLU A 359 -29.76 29.70 14.78
CA GLU A 359 -29.56 31.06 14.29
C GLU A 359 -28.09 31.30 13.89
N PRO A 360 -27.83 31.99 12.77
CA PRO A 360 -26.48 32.31 12.35
C PRO A 360 -25.76 33.24 13.35
N ARG A 361 -24.61 32.79 13.84
CA ARG A 361 -23.72 33.56 14.72
C ARG A 361 -22.92 34.60 13.93
N HIS A 362 -22.95 35.84 14.40
CA HIS A 362 -22.22 36.94 13.78
C HIS A 362 -21.48 37.78 14.82
N ASP A 363 -20.37 38.40 14.41
CA ASP A 363 -19.71 39.41 15.23
C ASP A 363 -20.63 40.64 15.38
N LEU A 364 -20.51 41.36 16.48
CA LEU A 364 -21.35 42.53 16.76
C LEU A 364 -21.23 43.62 15.68
N SER A 365 -20.06 43.71 15.03
CA SER A 365 -19.81 44.65 13.93
C SER A 365 -20.14 44.10 12.54
N CYS A 366 -20.71 42.89 12.45
CA CYS A 366 -21.04 42.25 11.20
C CYS A 366 -22.25 42.90 10.53
N LYS A 367 -22.12 43.19 9.24
CA LYS A 367 -23.23 43.72 8.42
C LYS A 367 -24.44 42.77 8.32
N TYR A 368 -24.23 41.47 8.50
CA TYR A 368 -25.28 40.45 8.40
C TYR A 368 -26.02 40.20 9.71
N ARG A 369 -25.61 40.82 10.83
CA ARG A 369 -26.32 40.66 12.11
C ARG A 369 -27.75 41.19 12.04
N ALA A 370 -27.97 42.29 11.30
CA ALA A 370 -29.30 42.88 11.11
C ALA A 370 -30.14 42.19 10.02
N GLU A 371 -29.49 41.50 9.08
CA GLU A 371 -30.12 40.82 7.94
C GLU A 371 -29.46 39.44 7.74
N PRO A 372 -29.71 38.47 8.64
CA PRO A 372 -29.04 37.17 8.62
C PRO A 372 -29.30 36.36 7.34
N GLU A 373 -30.44 36.58 6.68
CA GLU A 373 -30.82 35.93 5.44
C GLU A 373 -29.93 36.28 4.25
N LYS A 374 -29.22 37.41 4.30
CA LYS A 374 -28.26 37.83 3.27
C LYS A 374 -26.83 37.37 3.56
N ALA A 375 -26.62 36.69 4.69
CA ALA A 375 -25.31 36.22 5.11
C ALA A 375 -24.74 35.19 4.13
N LYS A 376 -23.50 35.42 3.71
CA LYS A 376 -22.74 34.45 2.91
C LYS A 376 -21.85 33.64 3.82
N PHE A 377 -21.96 32.32 3.70
CA PHE A 377 -21.15 31.36 4.41
C PHE A 377 -20.29 30.58 3.44
N GLU A 378 -19.08 30.27 3.86
CA GLU A 378 -18.32 29.16 3.31
C GLU A 378 -18.66 27.94 4.16
N ASP A 379 -19.27 26.91 3.56
CA ASP A 379 -19.68 25.71 4.31
C ASP A 379 -18.50 24.79 4.62
N TYR A 380 -17.51 24.74 3.72
CA TYR A 380 -16.35 23.84 3.80
C TYR A 380 -15.04 24.61 3.72
N LEU A 381 -14.79 25.51 4.67
CA LEU A 381 -13.48 26.15 4.79
C LEU A 381 -12.50 25.18 5.45
N TYR A 382 -11.37 24.90 4.79
CA TYR A 382 -10.28 24.14 5.40
C TYR A 382 -9.13 25.08 5.77
N LEU A 383 -8.42 24.75 6.85
CA LEU A 383 -7.33 25.58 7.35
C LEU A 383 -6.01 24.94 6.97
N TYR A 384 -5.06 25.72 6.48
CA TYR A 384 -3.75 25.19 6.14
C TYR A 384 -2.60 26.04 6.66
N ARG A 385 -1.43 25.40 6.74
CA ARG A 385 -0.13 26.06 6.79
C ARG A 385 0.77 25.52 5.68
N GLN A 386 1.76 26.31 5.27
CA GLN A 386 2.77 25.92 4.30
C GLN A 386 4.16 26.16 4.89
N LEU A 387 5.03 25.17 4.77
CA LEU A 387 6.44 25.21 5.12
C LEU A 387 7.27 24.84 3.89
N GLU A 388 8.27 25.66 3.56
CA GLU A 388 9.28 25.33 2.56
C GLU A 388 10.60 25.02 3.27
N SER A 389 11.18 23.86 3.00
CA SER A 389 12.35 23.34 3.71
C SER A 389 13.14 22.34 2.86
N GLU A 390 14.13 21.67 3.45
CA GLU A 390 14.83 20.51 2.88
C GLU A 390 14.22 19.20 3.38
N ALA A 391 14.39 18.12 2.60
CA ALA A 391 13.97 16.79 3.01
C ALA A 391 14.84 15.67 2.44
N LEU A 392 14.85 14.53 3.13
CA LEU A 392 15.35 13.25 2.68
C LEU A 392 14.16 12.34 2.40
N ARG A 393 14.01 11.87 1.16
CA ARG A 393 12.97 10.94 0.76
C ARG A 393 13.57 9.54 0.64
N ILE A 394 12.96 8.55 1.28
CA ILE A 394 13.42 7.16 1.30
C ILE A 394 12.29 6.28 0.76
N LEU A 395 12.58 5.48 -0.26
CA LEU A 395 11.64 4.48 -0.79
C LEU A 395 11.46 3.36 0.24
N LEU A 396 10.22 3.15 0.66
CA LEU A 396 9.89 2.05 1.56
C LEU A 396 9.66 0.78 0.73
N PRO A 397 10.21 -0.38 1.14
CA PRO A 397 9.99 -1.65 0.47
C PRO A 397 8.65 -2.25 0.88
N VAL A 398 7.57 -1.53 0.55
CA VAL A 398 6.19 -1.91 0.83
C VAL A 398 5.40 -1.77 -0.45
N THR A 399 4.55 -2.76 -0.74
CA THR A 399 3.73 -2.76 -1.94
C THR A 399 2.43 -1.99 -1.71
N SER A 400 1.80 -1.59 -2.82
CA SER A 400 0.57 -0.82 -2.92
C SER A 400 -0.60 -1.37 -2.09
N TYR A 401 -0.67 -2.70 -1.94
CA TYR A 401 -1.81 -3.39 -1.31
C TYR A 401 -1.47 -3.97 0.07
N SER A 402 -0.19 -4.10 0.41
CA SER A 402 0.22 -4.34 1.79
C SER A 402 -0.04 -3.06 2.59
N ASN A 403 -1.15 -3.01 3.33
CA ASN A 403 -1.33 -2.02 4.39
C ASN A 403 -0.45 -2.40 5.59
N ASP A 404 0.83 -2.74 5.32
CA ASP A 404 1.81 -3.21 6.29
C ASP A 404 2.34 -1.99 7.05
N ARG A 405 1.41 -1.44 7.84
CA ARG A 405 1.66 -0.38 8.81
C ARG A 405 2.77 -0.78 9.77
N VAL A 406 3.10 -2.07 9.87
CA VAL A 406 4.20 -2.57 10.68
C VAL A 406 5.54 -2.21 10.04
N VAL A 407 5.76 -2.55 8.77
CA VAL A 407 6.99 -2.17 8.06
C VAL A 407 7.18 -0.66 8.06
N GLU A 408 6.12 0.08 7.72
CA GLU A 408 6.10 1.54 7.71
C GLU A 408 6.53 2.13 9.07
N ALA A 409 5.80 1.78 10.13
CA ALA A 409 6.02 2.35 11.46
C ALA A 409 7.36 1.90 12.06
N SER A 410 7.78 0.67 11.78
CA SER A 410 9.03 0.09 12.31
C SER A 410 10.24 0.73 11.66
N LEU A 411 10.28 0.88 10.33
CA LEU A 411 11.39 1.51 9.63
C LEU A 411 11.46 3.01 9.93
N GLY A 412 10.30 3.70 9.98
CA GLY A 412 10.23 5.09 10.41
C GLY A 412 10.79 5.32 11.81
N ALA A 413 10.40 4.48 12.78
CA ALA A 413 10.93 4.54 14.14
C ALA A 413 12.44 4.24 14.21
N ALA A 414 12.92 3.27 13.44
CA ALA A 414 14.33 2.90 13.41
C ALA A 414 15.21 4.00 12.81
N ILE A 415 14.76 4.68 11.76
CA ILE A 415 15.52 5.78 11.17
C ILE A 415 15.55 6.99 12.12
N GLN A 416 14.45 7.30 12.82
CA GLN A 416 14.46 8.34 13.86
C GLN A 416 15.40 8.00 15.03
N LEU A 417 15.49 6.71 15.40
CA LEU A 417 16.51 6.23 16.35
C LEU A 417 17.93 6.47 15.80
N GLY A 418 18.17 6.14 14.54
CA GLY A 418 19.45 6.40 13.85
C GLY A 418 19.83 7.87 13.86
N LEU A 419 18.91 8.78 13.50
CA LEU A 419 19.13 10.22 13.50
C LEU A 419 19.61 10.73 14.87
N LYS A 420 18.96 10.28 15.95
CA LYS A 420 19.34 10.63 17.33
C LYS A 420 20.77 10.17 17.67
N HIS A 421 21.14 8.96 17.28
CA HIS A 421 22.48 8.43 17.53
C HIS A 421 23.56 9.09 16.66
N TYR A 422 23.22 9.43 15.41
CA TYR A 422 24.15 10.04 14.46
C TYR A 422 24.50 11.49 14.81
N PHE A 423 23.49 12.35 15.01
CA PHE A 423 23.71 13.78 15.23
C PHE A 423 24.15 14.13 16.65
N LYS A 424 24.01 13.22 17.63
CA LYS A 424 24.39 13.36 19.05
C LYS A 424 23.82 14.61 19.79
N GLY A 425 23.01 15.43 19.11
CA GLY A 425 22.35 16.63 19.61
C GLY A 425 20.83 16.54 19.55
N ASN A 426 20.14 17.67 19.74
CA ASN A 426 18.69 17.70 19.65
C ASN A 426 18.22 17.65 18.17
N VAL A 427 17.58 16.55 17.79
CA VAL A 427 16.99 16.32 16.45
C VAL A 427 15.48 16.53 16.39
N ASP A 428 14.88 17.19 17.40
CA ASP A 428 13.43 17.44 17.47
C ASP A 428 12.88 18.25 16.27
N HIS A 429 13.77 18.96 15.55
CA HIS A 429 13.45 19.70 14.35
C HIS A 429 13.32 18.81 13.10
N LEU A 430 13.84 17.57 13.11
CA LEU A 430 13.70 16.61 12.03
C LEU A 430 12.49 15.71 12.27
N LYS A 431 11.51 15.75 11.35
CA LYS A 431 10.27 14.96 11.45
C LYS A 431 10.13 14.03 10.27
N GLY A 432 9.57 12.85 10.52
CA GLY A 432 9.24 11.87 9.49
C GLY A 432 7.75 11.84 9.19
N VAL A 433 7.38 11.81 7.92
CA VAL A 433 6.02 11.51 7.45
C VAL A 433 6.10 10.44 6.37
N VAL A 434 5.12 9.54 6.35
CA VAL A 434 4.98 8.59 5.26
C VAL A 434 3.87 9.07 4.35
N TYR A 435 4.14 9.09 3.06
CA TYR A 435 3.16 9.44 2.04
C TYR A 435 3.28 8.52 0.83
N ARG A 436 2.25 8.55 -0.02
CA ARG A 436 2.13 7.67 -1.17
C ARG A 436 2.14 8.48 -2.47
N GLU A 437 2.76 7.92 -3.51
CA GLU A 437 2.65 8.42 -4.88
C GLU A 437 2.16 7.32 -5.80
N PRO A 438 1.29 7.64 -6.77
CA PRO A 438 0.86 6.66 -7.75
C PRO A 438 2.02 6.35 -8.71
N GLU A 439 2.17 5.08 -9.06
CA GLU A 439 3.17 4.63 -10.04
C GLU A 439 2.74 4.96 -11.47
N ASN A 440 1.43 4.92 -11.74
CA ASN A 440 0.79 5.06 -13.05
C ASN A 440 -0.70 5.42 -12.86
N GLU A 441 -1.49 5.56 -13.93
CA GLU A 441 -2.93 5.92 -13.87
C GLU A 441 -3.82 4.86 -13.16
N GLY A 442 -3.25 3.73 -12.73
CA GLY A 442 -3.94 2.63 -12.05
C GLY A 442 -3.89 2.72 -10.51
N GLU A 443 -4.12 1.59 -9.83
CA GLU A 443 -4.20 1.50 -8.36
C GLU A 443 -2.85 1.15 -7.66
N SER A 444 -1.72 1.21 -8.37
CA SER A 444 -0.40 0.96 -7.78
C SER A 444 0.19 2.23 -7.12
N TRP A 445 0.71 2.08 -5.91
CA TRP A 445 1.20 3.13 -5.03
C TRP A 445 2.59 2.80 -4.51
N ARG A 446 3.52 3.74 -4.69
CA ARG A 446 4.82 3.74 -4.02
C ARG A 446 4.69 4.48 -2.70
N GLN A 447 5.30 3.95 -1.64
CA GLN A 447 5.33 4.63 -0.35
C GLN A 447 6.74 5.16 -0.07
N TYR A 448 6.78 6.39 0.42
CA TYR A 448 8.02 7.05 0.78
C TYR A 448 7.96 7.52 2.22
N LEU A 449 9.06 7.33 2.94
CA LEU A 449 9.33 8.04 4.18
C LEU A 449 10.06 9.34 3.83
N VAL A 450 9.43 10.47 4.14
CA VAL A 450 10.02 11.81 4.01
C VAL A 450 10.44 12.29 5.39
N ILE A 451 11.73 12.50 5.56
CA ILE A 451 12.31 13.14 6.72
C ILE A 451 12.58 14.57 6.33
N TYR A 452 11.90 15.51 6.97
CA TYR A 452 12.02 16.93 6.63
C TYR A 452 12.42 17.74 7.86
N ASP A 453 13.07 18.86 7.60
CA ASP A 453 13.39 19.84 8.63
C ASP A 453 12.20 20.78 8.85
N THR A 454 11.82 20.98 10.10
CA THR A 454 10.74 21.88 10.50
C THR A 454 11.14 23.35 10.51
N VAL A 455 12.43 23.66 10.39
CA VAL A 455 12.94 25.03 10.24
C VAL A 455 12.75 25.50 8.80
N PRO A 456 12.11 26.65 8.53
CA PRO A 456 12.00 27.21 7.19
C PRO A 456 13.37 27.34 6.50
N GLY A 457 13.49 26.81 5.28
CA GLY A 457 14.73 26.77 4.51
C GLY A 457 15.70 25.64 4.90
N GLY A 458 15.45 24.92 5.99
CA GLY A 458 16.30 23.85 6.50
C GLY A 458 17.48 24.34 7.34
N THR A 459 17.93 23.53 8.29
CA THR A 459 19.16 23.78 9.08
C THR A 459 20.43 23.38 8.32
N GLY A 460 20.30 22.64 7.22
CA GLY A 460 21.42 22.03 6.49
C GLY A 460 21.87 20.70 7.09
N SER A 461 21.21 20.22 8.15
CA SER A 461 21.51 18.92 8.77
C SER A 461 21.31 17.77 7.77
N LEU A 462 20.24 17.83 6.96
CA LEU A 462 19.98 16.80 5.95
C LEU A 462 20.92 16.94 4.76
N LYS A 463 21.27 18.18 4.36
CA LYS A 463 22.31 18.43 3.36
C LYS A 463 23.66 17.82 3.75
N GLU A 464 24.09 17.99 5.00
CA GLU A 464 25.35 17.42 5.49
C GLU A 464 25.29 15.88 5.57
N LEU A 465 24.16 15.32 6.00
CA LEU A 465 23.91 13.87 5.97
C LEU A 465 24.00 13.32 4.54
N MET A 466 23.58 14.09 3.54
CA MET A 466 23.52 13.68 2.14
C MET A 466 24.75 14.03 1.32
N ARG A 467 25.81 14.54 1.96
CA ARG A 467 27.10 14.85 1.31
C ARG A 467 27.75 13.62 0.69
N THR A 468 27.63 12.46 1.34
CA THR A 468 28.09 11.16 0.83
C THR A 468 27.09 10.07 1.21
N PRO A 469 26.83 9.08 0.36
CA PRO A 469 25.87 8.01 0.67
C PRO A 469 26.25 7.22 1.93
N ASP A 470 27.56 7.13 2.23
CA ASP A 470 28.10 6.45 3.42
C ASP A 470 27.57 7.02 4.74
N ASN A 471 27.22 8.30 4.79
CA ASN A 471 26.73 8.94 6.01
C ASN A 471 25.34 8.39 6.39
N LEU A 472 24.45 8.21 5.42
CA LEU A 472 23.14 7.60 5.67
C LEU A 472 23.29 6.11 6.00
N LEU A 473 24.17 5.38 5.31
CA LEU A 473 24.47 3.99 5.65
C LEU A 473 25.01 3.88 7.09
N LYS A 474 25.86 4.82 7.50
CA LYS A 474 26.36 4.89 8.88
C LYS A 474 25.25 5.13 9.89
N LEU A 475 24.30 6.00 9.56
CA LEU A 475 23.11 6.24 10.37
C LEU A 475 22.28 4.96 10.53
N LEU A 476 22.04 4.21 9.45
CA LEU A 476 21.31 2.94 9.48
C LEU A 476 22.06 1.87 10.30
N GLU A 477 23.40 1.84 10.21
CA GLU A 477 24.25 0.96 11.02
C GLU A 477 24.12 1.28 12.52
N LEU A 478 24.12 2.56 12.89
CA LEU A 478 23.92 3.00 14.27
C LEU A 478 22.52 2.64 14.79
N ALA A 479 21.49 2.81 13.96
CA ALA A 479 20.13 2.37 14.29
C ALA A 479 20.08 0.87 14.53
N TYR A 480 20.66 0.07 13.63
CA TYR A 480 20.71 -1.39 13.74
C TYR A 480 21.40 -1.84 15.04
N LYS A 481 22.57 -1.28 15.36
CA LYS A 481 23.29 -1.57 16.61
C LYS A 481 22.46 -1.24 17.83
N ALA A 482 21.81 -0.08 17.86
CA ALA A 482 20.95 0.32 18.97
C ALA A 482 19.76 -0.63 19.18
N LEU A 483 19.22 -1.23 18.11
CA LEU A 483 18.15 -2.24 18.21
C LEU A 483 18.68 -3.57 18.75
N VAL A 484 19.86 -4.01 18.30
CA VAL A 484 20.50 -5.28 18.70
C VAL A 484 21.00 -5.24 20.16
N GLU A 485 21.53 -4.11 20.60
CA GLU A 485 22.07 -3.93 21.95
C GLU A 485 21.00 -3.56 22.99
N CYS A 486 19.75 -3.36 22.56
CA CYS A 486 18.69 -2.93 23.45
C CYS A 486 18.37 -3.99 24.50
N SER A 487 18.35 -3.58 25.77
CA SER A 487 18.02 -4.46 26.91
C SER A 487 16.68 -5.19 26.79
N CYS A 488 15.72 -4.68 26.01
CA CYS A 488 14.43 -5.35 25.81
C CYS A 488 14.52 -6.61 24.95
N ASN A 489 15.68 -6.94 24.37
CA ASN A 489 15.91 -8.20 23.64
C ASN A 489 15.93 -9.43 24.55
N HIS A 490 16.17 -9.25 25.85
CA HIS A 490 16.17 -10.34 26.82
C HIS A 490 14.76 -10.77 27.28
N ASP A 491 13.73 -10.06 26.85
CA ASP A 491 12.34 -10.31 27.22
C ASP A 491 11.56 -10.78 25.98
N THR A 492 11.20 -12.06 25.95
CA THR A 492 10.52 -12.72 24.83
C THR A 492 9.10 -12.20 24.59
N HIS A 493 8.51 -11.48 25.57
CA HIS A 493 7.19 -10.87 25.43
C HIS A 493 7.26 -9.41 24.91
N LYS A 494 8.45 -8.87 24.62
CA LYS A 494 8.63 -7.49 24.15
C LYS A 494 9.24 -7.43 22.75
N ASP A 495 8.52 -6.75 21.87
CA ASP A 495 8.97 -6.41 20.50
C ASP A 495 9.30 -4.91 20.35
N GLY A 496 9.79 -4.29 21.44
CA GLY A 496 10.14 -2.89 21.48
C GLY A 496 10.03 -2.27 22.87
N CYS A 497 10.65 -1.11 23.05
CA CYS A 497 10.51 -0.30 24.26
C CYS A 497 10.76 1.18 23.98
N TYR A 498 10.51 2.06 24.96
CA TYR A 498 10.75 3.50 24.86
C TYR A 498 12.24 3.87 24.76
N ARG A 499 13.17 2.94 24.98
CA ARG A 499 14.61 3.18 24.79
C ARG A 499 15.05 2.94 23.35
N CYS A 500 14.34 2.08 22.63
CA CYS A 500 14.53 1.86 21.19
C CYS A 500 13.37 2.48 20.41
N VAL A 501 12.39 1.72 19.94
CA VAL A 501 11.47 2.14 18.88
C VAL A 501 10.18 2.85 19.35
N TYR A 502 9.76 2.75 20.62
CA TYR A 502 8.48 3.34 21.08
C TYR A 502 8.53 4.83 21.47
N ALA A 503 9.72 5.44 21.53
CA ALA A 503 9.86 6.87 21.80
C ALA A 503 9.37 7.76 20.65
N TYR A 504 9.29 7.20 19.44
CA TYR A 504 9.14 7.90 18.17
C TYR A 504 7.67 7.84 17.73
N ARG A 505 6.88 8.84 18.18
CA ARG A 505 5.41 8.76 18.26
C ARG A 505 4.70 9.56 17.17
N ASP A 506 3.80 8.87 16.46
CA ASP A 506 2.47 9.38 16.12
C ASP A 506 1.43 8.60 16.94
N ARG A 507 0.52 9.31 17.63
CA ARG A 507 -0.49 8.69 18.52
C ARG A 507 -1.36 7.72 17.69
N GLY A 508 -1.35 6.43 18.06
CA GLY A 508 -2.12 5.37 17.39
C GLY A 508 -1.31 4.41 16.49
N ARG A 509 -0.06 4.74 16.16
CA ARG A 509 0.83 3.86 15.35
C ARG A 509 1.71 2.92 16.17
N MET A 510 1.84 3.13 17.48
CA MET A 510 2.68 2.30 18.37
C MET A 510 2.35 0.80 18.29
N LYS A 511 1.08 0.43 18.11
CA LYS A 511 0.64 -0.97 17.93
C LYS A 511 1.21 -1.67 16.70
N TYR A 512 1.76 -0.89 15.76
CA TYR A 512 2.39 -1.38 14.55
C TYR A 512 3.92 -1.28 14.62
N VAL A 513 4.50 -0.73 15.68
CA VAL A 513 5.97 -0.62 15.76
C VAL A 513 6.55 -1.94 16.27
N SER A 514 7.41 -2.57 15.47
CA SER A 514 8.12 -3.81 15.77
C SER A 514 9.63 -3.58 15.69
N ARG A 515 10.34 -3.88 16.79
CA ARG A 515 11.81 -3.85 16.84
C ARG A 515 12.38 -4.92 15.92
N ASP A 516 11.83 -6.13 15.95
CA ASP A 516 12.40 -7.26 15.23
C ASP A 516 12.24 -7.09 13.72
N GLN A 517 11.11 -6.54 13.26
CA GLN A 517 10.92 -6.18 11.86
C GLN A 517 11.87 -5.06 11.43
N ALA A 518 12.01 -4.00 12.23
CA ALA A 518 12.98 -2.93 11.96
C ALA A 518 14.42 -3.49 11.84
N ARG A 519 14.83 -4.37 12.75
CA ARG A 519 16.15 -5.00 12.76
C ARG A 519 16.37 -5.83 11.48
N LEU A 520 15.40 -6.63 11.07
CA LEU A 520 15.49 -7.46 9.87
C LEU A 520 15.62 -6.60 8.60
N LEU A 521 14.81 -5.55 8.46
CA LEU A 521 14.85 -4.65 7.31
C LEU A 521 16.19 -3.93 7.21
N LEU A 522 16.67 -3.36 8.33
CA LEU A 522 17.98 -2.69 8.36
C LEU A 522 19.13 -3.66 8.04
N ALA A 523 19.09 -4.89 8.56
CA ALA A 523 20.11 -5.90 8.25
C ALA A 523 20.17 -6.21 6.74
N LYS A 524 19.01 -6.37 6.09
CA LYS A 524 18.94 -6.62 4.65
C LYS A 524 19.49 -5.45 3.83
N ILE A 525 19.10 -4.22 4.18
CA ILE A 525 19.61 -3.00 3.52
C ILE A 525 21.13 -2.89 3.69
N LEU A 526 21.65 -3.09 4.91
CA LEU A 526 23.09 -3.00 5.20
C LEU A 526 23.89 -4.09 4.48
N LYS A 527 23.35 -5.31 4.34
CA LYS A 527 24.01 -6.40 3.58
C LYS A 527 24.17 -6.06 2.10
N ALA A 528 23.20 -5.35 1.52
CA ALA A 528 23.21 -4.94 0.12
C ALA A 528 23.88 -3.57 -0.12
N SER A 529 24.40 -2.92 0.92
CA SER A 529 24.96 -1.56 0.85
C SER A 529 26.10 -1.38 -0.16
N ALA A 530 26.87 -2.44 -0.43
CA ALA A 530 27.98 -2.40 -1.40
C ALA A 530 27.51 -2.21 -2.86
N ALA A 531 26.24 -2.51 -3.16
CA ALA A 531 25.66 -2.38 -4.51
C ALA A 531 24.99 -1.01 -4.75
N ILE A 532 25.25 -0.01 -3.89
CA ILE A 532 24.65 1.31 -4.03
C ILE A 532 25.16 2.04 -5.28
N ARG A 533 24.22 2.58 -6.07
CA ARG A 533 24.50 3.34 -7.29
C ARG A 533 23.78 4.69 -7.29
N VAL A 534 24.34 5.65 -8.00
CA VAL A 534 23.71 6.97 -8.25
C VAL A 534 22.63 6.83 -9.31
N ILE A 535 21.49 7.47 -9.08
CA ILE A 535 20.34 7.52 -10.01
C ILE A 535 19.80 8.94 -10.09
N ASP A 536 18.92 9.21 -11.05
CA ASP A 536 18.29 10.53 -11.19
C ASP A 536 17.20 10.78 -10.11
N SER A 537 16.38 9.77 -9.83
CA SER A 537 15.36 9.83 -8.78
C SER A 537 14.90 8.43 -8.40
N ILE A 538 14.59 8.25 -7.12
CA ILE A 538 14.09 6.97 -6.56
C ILE A 538 12.73 6.55 -7.15
N LYS A 539 12.02 7.46 -7.85
CA LYS A 539 10.82 7.12 -8.62
C LYS A 539 11.09 6.10 -9.75
N ASN A 540 12.33 5.97 -10.20
CA ASN A 540 12.69 5.08 -11.31
C ASN A 540 13.09 3.66 -10.88
N ILE A 541 13.14 3.38 -9.57
CA ILE A 541 13.48 2.05 -9.04
C ILE A 541 12.35 1.07 -9.39
N SER A 542 12.66 -0.10 -9.95
CA SER A 542 11.63 -1.10 -10.26
C SER A 542 11.17 -1.83 -8.99
N LEU A 543 9.86 -2.06 -8.85
CA LEU A 543 9.28 -2.90 -7.79
C LEU A 543 8.89 -4.30 -8.30
N ASP A 544 9.26 -4.65 -9.54
CA ASP A 544 8.81 -5.87 -10.23
C ASP A 544 9.20 -7.14 -9.47
N ALA A 545 10.40 -7.16 -8.88
CA ALA A 545 10.88 -8.27 -8.05
C ALA A 545 10.02 -8.49 -6.78
N MET A 546 9.34 -7.46 -6.28
CA MET A 546 8.43 -7.57 -5.14
C MET A 546 7.03 -8.04 -5.54
N MET A 547 6.52 -7.65 -6.72
CA MET A 547 5.16 -7.97 -7.18
C MET A 547 4.95 -9.48 -7.43
N GLY A 548 5.95 -10.18 -7.98
CA GLY A 548 5.91 -11.65 -8.07
C GLY A 548 5.71 -12.32 -6.71
N SER A 549 6.41 -11.83 -5.68
CA SER A 549 6.23 -12.29 -4.29
C SER A 549 4.89 -11.86 -3.66
N GLU A 550 4.22 -10.85 -4.21
CA GLU A 550 2.99 -10.28 -3.63
C GLU A 550 1.75 -11.08 -4.03
N LEU A 551 1.62 -11.46 -5.31
CA LEU A 551 0.54 -12.35 -5.74
C LEU A 551 0.65 -13.70 -5.01
N GLU A 552 1.87 -14.20 -4.82
CA GLU A 552 2.19 -15.34 -3.97
C GLU A 552 1.74 -15.15 -2.51
N LYS A 553 2.12 -14.05 -1.85
CA LYS A 553 1.70 -13.75 -0.46
C LYS A 553 0.19 -13.62 -0.35
N ARG A 554 -0.46 -12.98 -1.31
CA ARG A 554 -1.91 -12.79 -1.36
C ARG A 554 -2.62 -14.12 -1.53
N PHE A 555 -2.12 -15.00 -2.39
CA PHE A 555 -2.63 -16.36 -2.54
C PHE A 555 -2.61 -17.12 -1.21
N ILE A 556 -1.49 -17.10 -0.48
CA ILE A 556 -1.38 -17.71 0.86
C ILE A 556 -2.34 -17.06 1.86
N HIS A 557 -2.45 -15.73 1.87
CA HIS A 557 -3.38 -15.01 2.75
C HIS A 557 -4.83 -15.38 2.47
N CYS A 558 -5.24 -15.43 1.20
CA CYS A 558 -6.59 -15.85 0.82
C CYS A 558 -6.88 -17.31 1.20
N LEU A 559 -5.87 -18.20 1.17
CA LEU A 559 -5.99 -19.57 1.69
C LEU A 559 -6.14 -19.59 3.23
N GLN A 560 -5.38 -18.77 3.95
CA GLN A 560 -5.42 -18.67 5.42
C GLN A 560 -6.72 -18.08 5.96
N ASP A 561 -7.26 -17.05 5.30
CA ASP A 561 -8.52 -16.40 5.66
C ASP A 561 -9.75 -17.27 5.39
N ASN A 562 -9.60 -18.32 4.57
CA ASN A 562 -10.69 -19.20 4.25
C ASN A 562 -11.06 -20.07 5.45
N LYS A 563 -12.32 -19.91 5.91
CA LYS A 563 -12.85 -20.59 7.09
C LYS A 563 -12.83 -22.12 7.00
N ASN A 564 -12.82 -22.70 5.80
CA ASN A 564 -12.86 -24.16 5.61
C ASN A 564 -11.49 -24.82 5.72
N PHE A 565 -10.41 -24.06 5.69
CA PHE A 565 -9.05 -24.57 5.73
C PHE A 565 -8.35 -24.18 7.04
N LEU A 566 -7.39 -25.01 7.43
CA LEU A 566 -6.39 -24.70 8.44
C LEU A 566 -5.04 -24.74 7.72
N VAL A 567 -4.46 -23.58 7.49
CA VAL A 567 -3.17 -23.44 6.79
C VAL A 567 -2.10 -23.13 7.81
N SER A 568 -1.15 -24.05 7.97
CA SER A 568 -0.03 -23.93 8.91
C SER A 568 1.30 -23.97 8.15
N ARG A 569 2.33 -23.34 8.69
CA ARG A 569 3.68 -23.46 8.12
C ARG A 569 4.27 -24.83 8.47
N SER A 570 4.85 -25.48 7.46
CA SER A 570 5.69 -26.65 7.66
C SER A 570 7.14 -26.21 7.79
N TYR A 571 7.81 -26.67 8.85
CA TYR A 571 9.24 -26.41 9.10
C TYR A 571 10.15 -27.57 8.68
N ALA A 572 9.59 -28.60 8.04
CA ALA A 572 10.26 -29.87 7.76
C ALA A 572 11.23 -29.85 6.56
N HIS A 573 11.26 -28.80 5.73
CA HIS A 573 12.17 -28.71 4.58
C HIS A 573 12.75 -27.30 4.36
N GLN A 574 13.94 -27.23 3.78
CA GLN A 574 14.74 -26.00 3.60
C GLN A 574 14.09 -24.93 2.69
N ASN A 575 13.05 -25.28 1.91
CA ASN A 575 12.19 -24.31 1.21
C ASN A 575 10.83 -24.24 1.91
N ALA A 576 10.50 -23.08 2.49
CA ALA A 576 9.30 -22.85 3.28
C ALA A 576 8.00 -23.34 2.59
N GLY A 577 7.39 -24.39 3.13
CA GLY A 577 6.12 -24.95 2.67
C GLY A 577 4.98 -24.73 3.65
N TRP A 578 3.75 -25.02 3.22
CA TRP A 578 2.55 -24.95 4.05
C TRP A 578 1.80 -26.28 4.05
N ILE A 579 1.21 -26.64 5.18
CA ILE A 579 0.26 -27.74 5.29
C ILE A 579 -1.15 -27.15 5.31
N ILE A 580 -2.01 -27.65 4.42
CA ILE A 580 -3.40 -27.26 4.28
C ILE A 580 -4.27 -28.45 4.70
N ASN A 581 -4.98 -28.31 5.81
CA ASN A 581 -5.94 -29.30 6.29
C ASN A 581 -7.36 -28.79 6.08
N THR A 582 -8.26 -29.65 5.59
CA THR A 582 -9.68 -29.30 5.54
C THR A 582 -10.31 -29.46 6.92
N ARG A 583 -11.18 -28.52 7.33
CA ARG A 583 -11.86 -28.61 8.64
C ARG A 583 -13.03 -29.60 8.65
N THR A 584 -13.57 -29.92 7.48
CA THR A 584 -14.73 -30.80 7.30
C THR A 584 -14.35 -32.28 7.24
N GLU A 585 -13.17 -32.61 6.70
CA GLU A 585 -12.65 -33.98 6.64
C GLU A 585 -11.15 -34.01 6.98
N PRO A 586 -10.77 -34.34 8.24
CA PRO A 586 -9.37 -34.33 8.68
C PRO A 586 -8.43 -35.26 7.89
N ALA A 587 -8.98 -36.20 7.10
CA ALA A 587 -8.22 -37.16 6.31
C ALA A 587 -7.64 -36.57 5.00
N MET A 588 -8.12 -35.41 4.52
CA MET A 588 -7.57 -34.78 3.32
C MET A 588 -6.66 -33.61 3.69
N SER A 589 -5.35 -33.86 3.57
CA SER A 589 -4.30 -32.90 3.90
C SER A 589 -3.37 -32.71 2.70
N TRP A 590 -2.96 -31.47 2.45
CA TRP A 590 -2.10 -31.11 1.32
C TRP A 590 -0.83 -30.43 1.81
N HIS A 591 0.28 -30.77 1.17
CA HIS A 591 1.55 -30.08 1.32
C HIS A 591 1.78 -29.15 0.14
N LEU A 592 1.76 -27.85 0.40
CA LEU A 592 2.01 -26.78 -0.56
C LEU A 592 3.50 -26.42 -0.52
N LYS A 593 4.24 -26.74 -1.60
CA LYS A 593 5.66 -26.45 -1.76
C LYS A 593 5.87 -25.32 -2.76
N ALA A 594 6.62 -24.30 -2.39
CA ALA A 594 6.93 -23.18 -3.28
C ALA A 594 8.10 -23.49 -4.23
N GLN A 595 8.09 -22.85 -5.40
CA GLN A 595 9.20 -22.79 -6.36
C GLN A 595 9.81 -24.17 -6.70
N VAL A 596 8.96 -25.11 -7.11
CA VAL A 596 9.39 -26.46 -7.46
C VAL A 596 9.84 -26.51 -8.92
N ASP A 597 11.05 -27.00 -9.18
CA ASP A 597 11.50 -27.27 -10.54
C ASP A 597 10.87 -28.58 -11.05
N LEU A 598 10.14 -28.51 -12.17
CA LEU A 598 9.58 -29.65 -12.88
C LEU A 598 10.29 -29.80 -14.22
N GLY A 599 10.96 -30.93 -14.43
CA GLY A 599 11.67 -31.25 -15.66
C GLY A 599 11.58 -32.74 -16.02
N VAL A 600 12.58 -33.24 -16.73
CA VAL A 600 12.61 -34.61 -17.26
C VAL A 600 12.47 -35.67 -16.15
N LYS A 601 12.98 -35.39 -14.96
CA LYS A 601 12.87 -36.28 -13.78
C LYS A 601 11.40 -36.51 -13.36
N GLU A 602 10.58 -35.47 -13.46
CA GLU A 602 9.16 -35.49 -13.10
C GLU A 602 8.26 -35.86 -14.30
N GLY A 603 8.86 -36.23 -15.44
CA GLY A 603 8.16 -36.58 -16.67
C GLY A 603 7.74 -35.36 -17.52
N VAL A 604 8.23 -34.17 -17.20
CA VAL A 604 7.87 -32.92 -17.90
C VAL A 604 8.93 -32.58 -18.95
N GLY A 605 8.52 -32.55 -20.21
CA GLY A 605 9.44 -32.35 -21.35
C GLY A 605 9.94 -30.92 -21.55
N ILE A 606 9.36 -29.93 -20.86
CA ILE A 606 9.79 -28.52 -20.89
C ILE A 606 10.02 -28.09 -19.44
N LEU A 607 11.24 -27.65 -19.13
CA LEU A 607 11.57 -27.19 -17.79
C LEU A 607 10.63 -26.05 -17.37
N SER A 608 9.96 -26.25 -16.24
CA SER A 608 8.98 -25.30 -15.72
C SER A 608 9.11 -25.20 -14.21
N ARG A 609 8.90 -24.00 -13.68
CA ARG A 609 8.87 -23.74 -12.25
C ARG A 609 7.53 -23.11 -11.89
N PRO A 610 6.53 -23.90 -11.46
CA PRO A 610 5.30 -23.36 -10.88
C PRO A 610 5.60 -22.57 -9.60
N ASP A 611 4.81 -21.55 -9.31
CA ASP A 611 4.93 -20.77 -8.08
C ASP A 611 4.70 -21.67 -6.86
N TYR A 612 3.74 -22.59 -6.96
CA TYR A 612 3.48 -23.61 -5.96
C TYR A 612 3.13 -24.96 -6.57
N VAL A 613 3.43 -26.04 -5.85
CA VAL A 613 2.90 -27.39 -6.13
C VAL A 613 2.22 -27.92 -4.88
N LEU A 614 0.97 -28.36 -5.04
CA LEU A 614 0.20 -29.05 -4.01
C LEU A 614 0.40 -30.55 -4.14
N TYR A 615 0.98 -31.17 -3.12
CA TYR A 615 1.10 -32.62 -3.00
C TYR A 615 0.07 -33.15 -1.99
N PRO A 616 -0.72 -34.18 -2.33
CA PRO A 616 -1.58 -34.84 -1.35
C PRO A 616 -0.72 -35.60 -0.33
N LEU A 617 -0.99 -35.42 0.97
CA LEU A 617 -0.25 -36.11 2.04
C LEU A 617 -0.65 -37.58 2.18
N MET A 618 -1.90 -37.92 1.89
CA MET A 618 -2.31 -39.32 1.66
C MET A 618 -2.20 -39.63 0.17
N GLN A 619 -1.18 -40.39 -0.22
CA GLN A 619 -1.02 -40.83 -1.60
C GLN A 619 -2.08 -41.88 -1.95
N SER A 620 -3.07 -41.46 -2.73
CA SER A 620 -3.97 -42.35 -3.47
C SER A 620 -3.62 -42.22 -4.94
N GLU A 621 -3.46 -43.34 -5.66
CA GLU A 621 -3.22 -43.33 -7.12
C GLU A 621 -4.29 -42.52 -7.91
N LYS A 622 -5.43 -42.21 -7.29
CA LYS A 622 -6.53 -41.44 -7.89
C LYS A 622 -6.37 -39.92 -7.79
N ILE A 623 -5.50 -39.39 -6.91
CA ILE A 623 -5.36 -37.94 -6.65
C ILE A 623 -3.97 -37.50 -7.10
N LYS A 624 -3.93 -36.60 -8.09
CA LYS A 624 -2.68 -36.07 -8.64
C LYS A 624 -2.26 -34.79 -7.93
N PRO A 625 -0.96 -34.53 -7.79
CA PRO A 625 -0.46 -33.21 -7.42
C PRO A 625 -0.94 -32.10 -8.38
N VAL A 626 -1.03 -30.87 -7.88
CA VAL A 626 -1.49 -29.70 -8.65
C VAL A 626 -0.37 -28.68 -8.76
N ALA A 627 0.11 -28.42 -9.97
CA ALA A 627 1.04 -27.35 -10.28
C ALA A 627 0.28 -26.03 -10.45
N ILE A 628 0.48 -25.09 -9.53
CA ILE A 628 -0.18 -23.80 -9.50
C ILE A 628 0.72 -22.71 -10.08
N PHE A 629 0.17 -21.94 -11.00
CA PHE A 629 0.77 -20.74 -11.55
C PHE A 629 -0.04 -19.51 -11.18
N LEU A 630 0.65 -18.46 -10.75
CA LEU A 630 0.10 -17.20 -10.31
C LEU A 630 0.40 -16.11 -11.34
N ASP A 631 -0.50 -15.96 -12.30
CA ASP A 631 -0.24 -15.15 -13.49
C ASP A 631 -0.81 -13.73 -13.31
N GLY A 632 0.07 -12.79 -12.92
CA GLY A 632 -0.24 -11.36 -12.96
C GLY A 632 -0.33 -10.85 -14.39
N PHE A 633 -1.46 -10.25 -14.79
CA PHE A 633 -1.69 -9.79 -16.17
C PHE A 633 -0.58 -8.88 -16.71
N ALA A 634 -0.07 -7.95 -15.88
CA ALA A 634 1.01 -7.04 -16.26
C ALA A 634 2.31 -7.75 -16.69
N PHE A 635 2.59 -8.93 -16.12
CA PHE A 635 3.80 -9.71 -16.38
C PHE A 635 3.60 -10.76 -17.47
N HIS A 636 2.41 -11.39 -17.51
CA HIS A 636 2.16 -12.55 -18.36
C HIS A 636 1.50 -12.26 -19.70
N LYS A 637 0.97 -11.05 -19.92
CA LYS A 637 0.29 -10.70 -21.19
C LYS A 637 1.16 -10.87 -22.44
N ASP A 638 2.48 -10.74 -22.31
CA ASP A 638 3.42 -10.85 -23.43
C ASP A 638 4.17 -12.21 -23.45
N SER A 639 4.01 -13.05 -22.42
CA SER A 639 4.65 -14.37 -22.29
C SER A 639 3.71 -15.56 -22.53
N VAL A 640 2.46 -15.33 -22.92
CA VAL A 640 1.43 -16.39 -23.08
C VAL A 640 1.93 -17.60 -23.89
N SER A 641 2.70 -17.37 -24.95
CA SER A 641 3.31 -18.43 -25.78
C SER A 641 4.21 -19.38 -25.01
N ASP A 642 5.03 -18.88 -24.08
CA ASP A 642 5.88 -19.71 -23.22
C ASP A 642 5.04 -20.40 -22.14
N ASP A 643 4.08 -19.66 -21.59
CA ASP A 643 3.20 -20.11 -20.52
C ASP A 643 2.35 -21.33 -20.92
N VAL A 644 1.72 -21.31 -22.10
CA VAL A 644 0.91 -22.43 -22.59
C VAL A 644 1.76 -23.66 -22.87
N GLN A 645 2.99 -23.50 -23.37
CA GLN A 645 3.86 -24.63 -23.71
C GLN A 645 4.35 -25.37 -22.46
N LYS A 646 4.81 -24.62 -21.43
CA LYS A 646 5.19 -25.18 -20.13
C LYS A 646 4.04 -25.93 -19.47
N ARG A 647 2.86 -25.31 -19.43
CA ARG A 647 1.65 -25.88 -18.80
C ARG A 647 1.11 -27.09 -19.58
N GLN A 648 1.14 -27.06 -20.91
CA GLN A 648 0.76 -28.20 -21.74
C GLN A 648 1.73 -29.39 -21.50
N ALA A 649 3.04 -29.14 -21.42
CA ALA A 649 4.03 -30.19 -21.10
C ALA A 649 3.83 -30.81 -19.71
N ILE A 650 3.47 -30.02 -18.70
CA ILE A 650 3.12 -30.53 -17.36
C ILE A 650 1.86 -31.40 -17.42
N LYS A 651 0.82 -30.96 -18.13
CA LYS A 651 -0.40 -31.75 -18.32
C LYS A 651 -0.11 -33.07 -19.06
N ASP A 652 0.70 -33.02 -20.11
CA ASP A 652 1.04 -34.18 -20.95
C ASP A 652 1.89 -35.23 -20.22
N SER A 653 2.59 -34.85 -19.13
CA SER A 653 3.26 -35.82 -18.25
C SER A 653 2.30 -36.84 -17.65
N GLY A 654 1.02 -36.49 -17.53
CA GLY A 654 0.00 -37.29 -16.84
C GLY A 654 0.15 -37.32 -15.32
N ASN A 655 1.20 -36.75 -14.75
CA ASN A 655 1.52 -36.79 -13.33
C ASN A 655 0.90 -35.65 -12.52
N PHE A 656 0.55 -34.54 -13.18
CA PHE A 656 0.09 -33.31 -12.52
C PHE A 656 -1.21 -32.78 -13.15
N TRP A 657 -2.03 -32.11 -12.34
CA TRP A 657 -2.98 -31.12 -12.84
C TRP A 657 -2.31 -29.75 -12.89
N VAL A 658 -2.75 -28.89 -13.80
CA VAL A 658 -2.24 -27.52 -13.93
C VAL A 658 -3.33 -26.54 -13.51
N TRP A 659 -2.98 -25.54 -12.72
CA TRP A 659 -3.94 -24.56 -12.22
C TRP A 659 -3.38 -23.15 -12.33
N THR A 660 -3.98 -22.30 -13.14
CA THR A 660 -3.60 -20.89 -13.22
C THR A 660 -4.58 -20.03 -12.42
N VAL A 661 -4.08 -19.17 -11.54
CA VAL A 661 -4.88 -18.19 -10.78
C VAL A 661 -4.34 -16.80 -11.09
N THR A 662 -5.22 -15.88 -11.49
CA THR A 662 -4.81 -14.51 -11.79
C THR A 662 -5.07 -13.58 -10.62
N TRP A 663 -4.52 -12.36 -10.68
CA TRP A 663 -4.75 -11.35 -9.64
C TRP A 663 -6.24 -11.06 -9.40
N ALA A 664 -7.02 -10.96 -10.49
CA ALA A 664 -8.45 -10.68 -10.43
C ALA A 664 -9.24 -11.80 -9.73
N ASP A 665 -8.81 -13.07 -9.85
CA ASP A 665 -9.42 -14.20 -9.15
C ASP A 665 -9.32 -14.11 -7.61
N LEU A 666 -8.31 -13.41 -7.09
CA LEU A 666 -8.09 -13.18 -5.66
C LEU A 666 -8.71 -11.87 -5.14
N GLN A 667 -9.25 -11.02 -6.03
CA GLN A 667 -9.83 -9.72 -5.68
C GLN A 667 -11.35 -9.72 -5.77
N GLU A 668 -11.88 -10.28 -6.85
CA GLU A 668 -13.31 -10.27 -7.14
C GLU A 668 -13.92 -11.65 -6.90
N GLN A 669 -15.10 -11.66 -6.26
CA GLN A 669 -15.92 -12.86 -6.21
C GLN A 669 -16.70 -13.02 -7.52
N GLY A 670 -16.76 -14.25 -8.03
CA GLY A 670 -17.45 -14.57 -9.27
C GLY A 670 -16.60 -14.29 -10.51
N ILE A 671 -17.25 -14.27 -11.68
CA ILE A 671 -16.58 -14.32 -12.99
C ILE A 671 -16.73 -13.01 -13.80
N LYS A 672 -16.86 -11.85 -13.14
CA LYS A 672 -17.08 -10.57 -13.83
C LYS A 672 -15.89 -10.13 -14.68
N HIS A 673 -14.67 -10.43 -14.21
CA HIS A 673 -13.40 -10.16 -14.89
C HIS A 673 -13.05 -11.19 -15.98
N VAL A 674 -13.88 -12.22 -16.17
CA VAL A 674 -13.66 -13.33 -17.10
C VAL A 674 -14.53 -13.17 -18.34
N GLN A 675 -13.94 -13.29 -19.53
CA GLN A 675 -14.70 -13.49 -20.76
C GLN A 675 -15.27 -14.93 -20.78
N ASN A 676 -16.50 -15.09 -20.29
CA ASN A 676 -17.15 -16.40 -20.26
C ASN A 676 -17.68 -16.80 -21.65
N VAL A 677 -16.89 -17.58 -22.38
CA VAL A 677 -17.29 -18.16 -23.67
C VAL A 677 -17.87 -19.58 -23.55
N MET A 678 -17.84 -20.20 -22.34
CA MET A 678 -18.38 -21.55 -22.15
C MET A 678 -19.87 -21.64 -22.48
N GLY A 679 -20.65 -20.55 -22.34
CA GLY A 679 -22.07 -20.53 -22.67
C GLY A 679 -22.40 -20.44 -24.17
N LEU A 680 -21.41 -20.16 -25.02
CA LEU A 680 -21.59 -19.79 -26.43
C LEU A 680 -21.48 -20.99 -27.39
N GLY A 681 -22.05 -20.86 -28.59
CA GLY A 681 -21.83 -21.82 -29.68
C GLY A 681 -22.41 -23.23 -29.46
N HIS A 682 -23.22 -23.43 -28.42
CA HIS A 682 -23.85 -24.71 -28.13
C HIS A 682 -24.87 -25.12 -29.20
N ASN A 683 -24.76 -26.33 -29.71
CA ASN A 683 -25.73 -26.92 -30.62
C ASN A 683 -26.99 -27.39 -29.84
N PRO A 684 -28.19 -26.82 -30.12
CA PRO A 684 -29.42 -27.21 -29.43
C PRO A 684 -29.79 -28.68 -29.63
N ASP A 685 -29.46 -29.28 -30.78
CA ASP A 685 -29.76 -30.68 -31.07
C ASP A 685 -28.94 -31.58 -30.13
N MET A 686 -27.67 -31.26 -29.90
CA MET A 686 -26.77 -32.05 -29.03
C MET A 686 -27.16 -32.00 -27.55
N LYS A 687 -27.97 -31.02 -27.14
CA LYS A 687 -28.54 -30.92 -25.78
C LYS A 687 -29.82 -31.74 -25.58
N GLN A 688 -30.46 -32.21 -26.66
CA GLN A 688 -31.70 -32.96 -26.52
C GLN A 688 -31.45 -34.31 -25.85
N PRO A 689 -32.32 -34.78 -24.91
CA PRO A 689 -32.10 -36.02 -24.18
C PRO A 689 -31.85 -37.25 -25.05
N LYS A 690 -32.46 -37.28 -26.25
CA LYS A 690 -32.28 -38.36 -27.23
C LYS A 690 -30.82 -38.51 -27.69
N PHE A 691 -30.08 -37.40 -27.83
CA PHE A 691 -28.69 -37.40 -28.28
C PHE A 691 -27.71 -37.34 -27.10
N TYR A 692 -28.08 -36.70 -26.00
CA TYR A 692 -27.20 -36.49 -24.84
C TYR A 692 -27.14 -37.68 -23.88
N ASN A 693 -28.29 -38.23 -23.46
CA ASN A 693 -28.38 -39.27 -22.42
C ASN A 693 -27.72 -40.61 -22.76
N PRO A 694 -27.60 -41.04 -24.04
CA PRO A 694 -26.85 -42.26 -24.36
C PRO A 694 -25.36 -42.20 -23.96
N PHE A 695 -24.81 -40.99 -23.84
CA PHE A 695 -23.37 -40.78 -23.66
C PHE A 695 -23.02 -40.02 -22.37
N HIS A 696 -24.03 -39.61 -21.59
CA HIS A 696 -23.86 -38.84 -20.36
C HIS A 696 -24.86 -39.31 -19.29
N ASP A 697 -24.37 -39.47 -18.07
CA ASP A 697 -25.16 -39.93 -16.92
C ASP A 697 -25.70 -38.78 -16.05
N THR A 698 -25.29 -37.54 -16.34
CA THR A 698 -25.59 -36.35 -15.53
C THR A 698 -26.13 -35.24 -16.41
N ASN A 699 -27.23 -34.60 -15.98
CA ASN A 699 -27.87 -33.52 -16.73
C ASN A 699 -26.92 -32.32 -16.95
N PHE A 700 -26.87 -31.80 -18.18
CA PHE A 700 -26.04 -30.65 -18.56
C PHE A 700 -26.29 -29.43 -17.67
N ALA A 701 -27.55 -29.09 -17.39
CA ALA A 701 -27.88 -27.92 -16.56
C ALA A 701 -27.35 -28.04 -15.12
N THR A 702 -27.28 -29.26 -14.58
CA THR A 702 -26.71 -29.54 -13.25
C THR A 702 -25.19 -29.35 -13.26
N LEU A 703 -24.52 -29.82 -14.32
CA LEU A 703 -23.08 -29.63 -14.50
C LEU A 703 -22.73 -28.15 -14.65
N GLU A 704 -23.48 -27.43 -15.50
CA GLU A 704 -23.29 -26.00 -15.73
C GLU A 704 -23.50 -25.15 -14.46
N GLY A 705 -24.54 -25.48 -13.67
CA GLY A 705 -24.81 -24.80 -12.40
C GLY A 705 -23.71 -24.97 -11.35
N SER A 706 -22.86 -25.99 -11.46
CA SER A 706 -21.81 -26.28 -10.46
C SER A 706 -20.60 -25.34 -10.50
N PHE A 707 -20.38 -24.63 -11.60
CA PHE A 707 -19.19 -23.77 -11.79
C PHE A 707 -19.48 -22.36 -12.35
N ARG A 708 -20.70 -22.09 -12.86
CA ARG A 708 -21.04 -20.84 -13.58
C ARG A 708 -20.69 -19.55 -12.82
N GLU A 709 -20.73 -19.55 -11.50
CA GLU A 709 -20.44 -18.38 -10.66
C GLU A 709 -19.09 -18.47 -9.94
N ARG A 710 -18.23 -19.42 -10.33
CA ARG A 710 -16.98 -19.71 -9.62
C ARG A 710 -15.77 -19.36 -10.47
N ASN A 711 -14.93 -18.47 -9.95
CA ASN A 711 -13.64 -18.12 -10.55
C ASN A 711 -12.57 -19.20 -10.31
N SER A 712 -11.38 -19.05 -10.89
CA SER A 712 -10.31 -20.07 -10.83
C SER A 712 -9.87 -20.39 -9.40
N PHE A 713 -9.82 -19.39 -8.52
CA PHE A 713 -9.47 -19.60 -7.11
C PHE A 713 -10.58 -20.35 -6.36
N ALA A 714 -11.84 -19.96 -6.55
CA ALA A 714 -12.98 -20.64 -5.94
C ALA A 714 -13.13 -22.09 -6.40
N LEU A 715 -12.71 -22.39 -7.63
CA LEU A 715 -12.65 -23.76 -8.16
C LEU A 715 -11.50 -24.56 -7.54
N LEU A 716 -10.31 -23.95 -7.35
CA LEU A 716 -9.20 -24.59 -6.63
C LEU A 716 -9.60 -24.99 -5.21
N LEU A 717 -10.28 -24.09 -4.48
CA LEU A 717 -10.77 -24.37 -3.13
C LEU A 717 -11.78 -25.54 -3.10
N ASP A 718 -12.64 -25.62 -4.12
CA ASP A 718 -13.55 -26.74 -4.29
C ASP A 718 -12.80 -28.05 -4.52
N TYR A 719 -11.73 -28.03 -5.33
CA TYR A 719 -10.88 -29.20 -5.57
C TYR A 719 -10.19 -29.66 -4.29
N LEU A 720 -9.58 -28.74 -3.56
CA LEU A 720 -8.86 -29.04 -2.31
C LEU A 720 -9.75 -29.69 -1.25
N SER A 721 -11.03 -29.35 -1.25
CA SER A 721 -12.01 -29.86 -0.29
C SER A 721 -12.46 -31.29 -0.59
N ASP A 722 -12.53 -31.67 -1.87
CA ASP A 722 -13.04 -32.98 -2.30
C ASP A 722 -12.46 -33.38 -3.68
N PRO A 723 -11.16 -33.67 -3.77
CA PRO A 723 -10.48 -33.88 -5.06
C PRO A 723 -11.06 -35.06 -5.84
N GLY A 724 -11.44 -36.14 -5.16
CA GLY A 724 -11.96 -37.36 -5.79
C GLY A 724 -13.28 -37.13 -6.52
N ASN A 725 -14.29 -36.58 -5.83
CA ASN A 725 -15.58 -36.33 -6.48
C ASN A 725 -15.50 -35.17 -7.47
N LYS A 726 -14.68 -34.14 -7.21
CA LYS A 726 -14.49 -33.02 -8.14
C LYS A 726 -13.81 -33.47 -9.43
N THR A 727 -12.80 -34.34 -9.39
CA THR A 727 -12.21 -34.93 -10.60
C THR A 727 -13.28 -35.65 -11.44
N LEU A 728 -14.11 -36.51 -10.82
CA LEU A 728 -15.17 -37.22 -11.55
C LEU A 728 -16.23 -36.26 -12.11
N LEU A 729 -16.64 -35.27 -11.33
CA LEU A 729 -17.61 -34.26 -11.74
C LEU A 729 -17.08 -33.43 -12.92
N TRP A 730 -15.82 -33.02 -12.87
CA TRP A 730 -15.20 -32.20 -13.92
C TRP A 730 -14.87 -32.98 -15.17
N GLN A 731 -14.54 -34.28 -15.07
CA GLN A 731 -14.50 -35.18 -16.22
C GLN A 731 -15.85 -35.25 -16.95
N LYS A 732 -16.94 -35.41 -16.20
CA LYS A 732 -18.31 -35.43 -16.75
C LYS A 732 -18.66 -34.10 -17.41
N MET A 733 -18.31 -32.99 -16.76
CA MET A 733 -18.55 -31.64 -17.25
C MET A 733 -17.76 -31.37 -18.54
N ALA A 734 -16.45 -31.61 -18.56
CA ALA A 734 -15.64 -31.36 -19.75
C ALA A 734 -16.10 -32.20 -20.96
N ALA A 735 -16.51 -33.46 -20.75
CA ALA A 735 -17.11 -34.28 -21.81
C ALA A 735 -18.47 -33.74 -22.28
N ALA A 736 -19.33 -33.32 -21.36
CA ALA A 736 -20.63 -32.74 -21.70
C ALA A 736 -20.49 -31.45 -22.52
N PHE A 737 -19.53 -30.59 -22.17
CA PHE A 737 -19.22 -29.36 -22.92
C PHE A 737 -18.64 -29.67 -24.31
N ALA A 738 -17.66 -30.57 -24.40
CA ALA A 738 -17.14 -31.04 -25.68
C ALA A 738 -18.25 -31.59 -26.60
N TRP A 739 -19.21 -32.34 -26.04
CA TRP A 739 -20.34 -32.88 -26.78
C TRP A 739 -21.29 -31.82 -27.33
N VAL A 740 -21.70 -30.86 -26.51
CA VAL A 740 -22.69 -29.84 -26.94
C VAL A 740 -22.14 -28.85 -27.95
N TRP A 741 -20.82 -28.77 -28.10
CA TRP A 741 -20.17 -27.97 -29.14
C TRP A 741 -20.11 -28.64 -30.51
N LEU A 742 -20.34 -29.95 -30.61
CA LEU A 742 -20.32 -30.66 -31.88
C LEU A 742 -21.44 -30.18 -32.82
N ASP A 743 -21.12 -30.06 -34.11
CA ASP A 743 -22.09 -29.70 -35.15
C ASP A 743 -22.12 -30.76 -36.27
N PRO A 744 -22.96 -31.80 -36.14
CA PRO A 744 -23.11 -32.83 -37.15
C PRO A 744 -23.55 -32.30 -38.53
N LYS A 745 -24.30 -31.19 -38.58
CA LYS A 745 -24.80 -30.63 -39.84
C LYS A 745 -23.69 -29.92 -40.60
N LYS A 746 -22.91 -29.07 -39.92
CA LYS A 746 -21.72 -28.44 -40.52
C LYS A 746 -20.64 -29.45 -40.86
N SER A 747 -20.52 -30.52 -40.08
CA SER A 747 -19.63 -31.64 -40.37
C SER A 747 -19.97 -32.39 -41.66
N GLN A 748 -21.13 -32.17 -42.27
CA GLN A 748 -21.48 -32.74 -43.57
C GLN A 748 -21.24 -31.76 -44.73
N ASP A 749 -21.08 -30.47 -44.45
CA ASP A 749 -20.80 -29.45 -45.46
C ASP A 749 -19.33 -29.46 -45.88
N THR A 750 -19.09 -29.47 -47.20
CA THR A 750 -17.73 -29.57 -47.75
C THR A 750 -16.97 -28.25 -47.57
N GLY A 751 -17.65 -27.10 -47.66
CA GLY A 751 -17.03 -25.80 -47.45
C GLY A 751 -16.61 -25.58 -46.00
N ALA A 752 -17.48 -25.90 -45.04
CA ALA A 752 -17.20 -25.84 -43.62
C ALA A 752 -16.04 -26.76 -43.23
N LYS A 753 -15.96 -27.97 -43.78
CA LYS A 753 -14.84 -28.91 -43.58
C LYS A 753 -13.50 -28.34 -44.04
N GLN A 754 -13.46 -27.74 -45.24
CA GLN A 754 -12.23 -27.13 -45.77
C GLN A 754 -11.79 -25.94 -44.91
N LYS A 755 -12.74 -25.10 -44.49
CA LYS A 755 -12.47 -23.95 -43.62
C LYS A 755 -11.98 -24.40 -42.23
N TYR A 756 -12.59 -25.43 -41.65
CA TYR A 756 -12.17 -26.04 -40.39
C TYR A 756 -10.73 -26.57 -40.47
N ALA A 757 -10.39 -27.28 -41.54
CA ALA A 757 -9.03 -27.80 -41.74
C ALA A 757 -7.98 -26.68 -41.84
N TYR A 758 -8.31 -25.57 -42.51
CA TYR A 758 -7.44 -24.38 -42.58
C TYR A 758 -7.25 -23.73 -41.21
N GLU A 759 -8.32 -23.52 -40.44
CA GLU A 759 -8.23 -22.93 -39.10
C GLU A 759 -7.43 -23.81 -38.14
N MET A 760 -7.57 -25.14 -38.22
CA MET A 760 -6.76 -26.05 -37.39
C MET A 760 -5.27 -25.97 -37.72
N GLN A 761 -4.87 -25.71 -38.97
CA GLN A 761 -3.47 -25.50 -39.33
C GLN A 761 -2.86 -24.25 -38.69
N GLU A 762 -3.69 -23.23 -38.42
CA GLU A 762 -3.22 -22.03 -37.72
C GLU A 762 -3.36 -22.13 -36.19
N ASN A 763 -4.23 -23.01 -35.70
CA ASN A 763 -4.57 -23.12 -34.28
C ASN A 763 -3.89 -24.26 -33.55
N ALA A 764 -3.49 -25.32 -34.26
CA ALA A 764 -2.94 -26.52 -33.67
C ALA A 764 -1.53 -26.81 -34.19
N SER A 765 -0.70 -27.36 -33.31
CA SER A 765 0.64 -27.82 -33.65
C SER A 765 0.61 -29.03 -34.60
N ALA A 766 1.70 -29.26 -35.33
CA ALA A 766 1.80 -30.34 -36.31
C ALA A 766 1.48 -31.74 -35.75
N TYR A 767 1.87 -32.03 -34.50
CA TYR A 767 1.56 -33.32 -33.87
C TYR A 767 0.06 -33.47 -33.52
N ARG A 768 -0.62 -32.35 -33.22
CA ARG A 768 -2.01 -32.34 -32.78
C ARG A 768 -2.99 -32.38 -33.95
N LEU A 769 -2.58 -31.90 -35.13
CA LEU A 769 -3.42 -31.86 -36.34
C LEU A 769 -4.04 -33.21 -36.69
N ASN A 770 -3.28 -34.31 -36.63
CA ASN A 770 -3.80 -35.64 -36.97
C ASN A 770 -4.94 -36.10 -36.03
N ALA A 771 -4.94 -35.62 -34.78
CA ALA A 771 -6.02 -35.90 -33.84
C ALA A 771 -7.25 -35.03 -34.11
N LEU A 772 -7.09 -33.81 -34.62
CA LEU A 772 -8.22 -32.92 -34.92
C LEU A 772 -8.78 -33.13 -36.34
N LEU A 773 -7.97 -33.67 -37.24
CA LEU A 773 -8.29 -34.01 -38.62
C LEU A 773 -7.96 -35.49 -38.89
N PRO A 774 -8.69 -36.43 -38.28
CA PRO A 774 -8.45 -37.85 -38.52
C PRO A 774 -8.80 -38.23 -39.96
N ASP A 775 -8.10 -39.24 -40.50
CA ASP A 775 -8.33 -39.76 -41.86
C ASP A 775 -9.72 -40.42 -42.02
N GLU A 776 -10.34 -40.83 -40.92
CA GLU A 776 -11.67 -41.42 -40.87
C GLU A 776 -12.77 -40.36 -40.72
N PRO A 777 -14.04 -40.65 -41.13
CA PRO A 777 -15.14 -39.71 -40.95
C PRO A 777 -15.29 -39.26 -39.50
N PHE A 778 -15.39 -37.94 -39.29
CA PHE A 778 -15.49 -37.31 -37.97
C PHE A 778 -16.55 -36.20 -37.95
N VAL A 779 -16.99 -35.87 -36.73
CA VAL A 779 -17.84 -34.72 -36.42
C VAL A 779 -17.00 -33.69 -35.69
N PHE A 780 -17.03 -32.44 -36.16
CA PHE A 780 -16.38 -31.31 -35.53
C PHE A 780 -17.40 -30.25 -35.09
N GLY A 781 -16.96 -29.34 -34.23
CA GLY A 781 -17.69 -28.14 -33.84
C GLY A 781 -16.88 -27.26 -32.91
N GLY A 782 -17.51 -26.27 -32.28
CA GLY A 782 -16.88 -25.37 -31.33
C GLY A 782 -17.01 -23.88 -31.67
N LEU A 783 -16.11 -23.07 -31.12
CA LEU A 783 -16.08 -21.62 -31.25
C LEU A 783 -15.04 -21.24 -32.30
N LEU A 784 -15.40 -21.48 -33.54
CA LEU A 784 -14.54 -21.30 -34.71
C LEU A 784 -15.28 -20.54 -35.80
N ASP A 785 -14.53 -19.86 -36.65
CA ASP A 785 -15.05 -19.14 -37.82
C ASP A 785 -15.72 -20.10 -38.81
N SER A 786 -15.20 -21.33 -38.93
CA SER A 786 -15.80 -22.47 -39.62
C SER A 786 -17.13 -22.92 -39.00
N CYS A 787 -17.29 -22.66 -37.71
CA CYS A 787 -18.51 -22.91 -36.93
C CYS A 787 -19.39 -21.65 -36.75
N SER A 788 -19.13 -20.58 -37.52
CA SER A 788 -19.87 -19.30 -37.44
C SER A 788 -19.80 -18.60 -36.08
N SER A 789 -18.70 -18.81 -35.35
CA SER A 789 -18.34 -18.02 -34.18
C SER A 789 -17.74 -16.67 -34.60
N SER A 790 -17.70 -15.71 -33.69
CA SER A 790 -17.04 -14.41 -33.85
C SER A 790 -16.23 -14.03 -32.62
N GLN A 791 -15.71 -15.02 -31.89
CA GLN A 791 -14.90 -14.78 -30.70
C GLN A 791 -13.49 -14.34 -31.10
N GLN A 792 -13.04 -13.23 -30.53
CA GLN A 792 -11.77 -12.60 -30.90
C GLN A 792 -10.54 -13.28 -30.27
N PHE A 793 -10.63 -13.68 -28.99
CA PHE A 793 -9.45 -14.11 -28.23
C PHE A 793 -9.38 -15.62 -27.99
N ILE A 794 -10.51 -16.31 -27.87
CA ILE A 794 -10.58 -17.73 -27.51
C ILE A 794 -11.24 -18.50 -28.65
N GLU A 795 -10.47 -19.38 -29.27
CA GLU A 795 -10.93 -20.31 -30.30
C GLU A 795 -10.94 -21.74 -29.75
N LEU A 796 -11.99 -22.51 -30.04
CA LEU A 796 -12.18 -23.84 -29.47
C LEU A 796 -12.67 -24.83 -30.53
N ALA A 797 -12.02 -25.99 -30.62
CA ALA A 797 -12.41 -27.09 -31.47
C ALA A 797 -12.81 -28.33 -30.64
N ALA A 798 -14.00 -28.86 -30.87
CA ALA A 798 -14.45 -30.15 -30.37
C ALA A 798 -14.54 -31.15 -31.53
N VAL A 799 -13.99 -32.35 -31.36
CA VAL A 799 -13.95 -33.39 -32.39
C VAL A 799 -14.30 -34.74 -31.81
N VAL A 800 -15.09 -35.53 -32.55
CA VAL A 800 -15.31 -36.93 -32.27
C VAL A 800 -15.33 -37.74 -33.57
N PRO A 801 -14.61 -38.87 -33.64
CA PRO A 801 -14.74 -39.80 -34.77
C PRO A 801 -16.17 -40.33 -34.90
N GLN A 802 -16.70 -40.37 -36.12
CA GLN A 802 -18.08 -40.77 -36.37
C GLN A 802 -18.35 -42.22 -35.95
N GLN A 803 -17.31 -43.07 -35.97
CA GLN A 803 -17.39 -44.45 -35.51
C GLN A 803 -17.66 -44.59 -34.00
N ALA A 804 -17.35 -43.57 -33.20
CA ALA A 804 -17.62 -43.54 -31.77
C ALA A 804 -19.10 -43.30 -31.45
N ILE A 805 -19.85 -42.66 -32.37
CA ILE A 805 -21.26 -42.32 -32.19
C ILE A 805 -22.14 -43.54 -32.55
N LYS A 806 -22.07 -44.57 -31.72
CA LYS A 806 -22.88 -45.80 -31.82
C LYS A 806 -23.57 -46.08 -30.49
N SER A 807 -24.72 -46.74 -30.54
CA SER A 807 -25.50 -47.10 -29.33
C SER A 807 -24.79 -48.08 -28.40
N THR A 808 -23.73 -48.75 -28.87
CA THR A 808 -22.91 -49.69 -28.10
C THR A 808 -21.73 -49.04 -27.37
N THR A 809 -21.42 -47.77 -27.66
CA THR A 809 -20.29 -47.06 -27.02
C THR A 809 -20.66 -46.71 -25.58
N SER A 810 -19.85 -47.15 -24.62
CA SER A 810 -20.09 -46.80 -23.21
C SER A 810 -19.81 -45.31 -22.95
N ILE A 811 -20.35 -44.78 -21.84
CA ILE A 811 -20.10 -43.39 -21.42
C ILE A 811 -18.60 -43.14 -21.24
N GLU A 812 -17.90 -44.06 -20.60
CA GLU A 812 -16.45 -43.96 -20.38
C GLU A 812 -15.66 -44.00 -21.69
N GLN A 813 -16.05 -44.89 -22.62
CA GLN A 813 -15.47 -44.90 -23.95
C GLN A 813 -15.69 -43.54 -24.61
N MET A 814 -16.93 -43.04 -24.68
CA MET A 814 -17.21 -41.75 -25.32
C MET A 814 -16.35 -40.60 -24.77
N ARG A 815 -16.12 -40.54 -23.46
CA ARG A 815 -15.21 -39.55 -22.85
C ARG A 815 -13.78 -39.62 -23.40
N ASN A 816 -13.28 -40.81 -23.70
CA ASN A 816 -11.96 -41.02 -24.30
C ASN A 816 -11.92 -40.74 -25.82
N TRP A 817 -13.07 -40.77 -26.50
CA TRP A 817 -13.18 -40.45 -27.93
C TRP A 817 -13.38 -38.96 -28.21
N LEU A 818 -13.90 -38.20 -27.25
CA LEU A 818 -14.08 -36.76 -27.34
C LEU A 818 -12.73 -36.05 -27.25
N ARG A 819 -12.45 -35.21 -28.24
CA ARG A 819 -11.22 -34.41 -28.33
C ARG A 819 -11.57 -32.94 -28.20
N LEU A 820 -10.77 -32.22 -27.43
CA LEU A 820 -10.91 -30.79 -27.24
C LEU A 820 -9.57 -30.09 -27.49
N HIS A 821 -9.63 -28.94 -28.17
CA HIS A 821 -8.47 -28.10 -28.40
C HIS A 821 -8.85 -26.62 -28.24
N ILE A 822 -8.09 -25.89 -27.43
CA ILE A 822 -8.32 -24.47 -27.16
C ILE A 822 -7.09 -23.67 -27.62
N CYS A 823 -7.29 -22.65 -28.44
CA CYS A 823 -6.24 -21.76 -28.90
C CYS A 823 -6.55 -20.33 -28.42
N PHE A 824 -5.56 -19.68 -27.81
CA PHE A 824 -5.64 -18.28 -27.44
C PHE A 824 -4.92 -17.39 -28.45
N ASP A 825 -5.57 -16.30 -28.89
CA ASP A 825 -4.96 -15.32 -29.78
C ASP A 825 -4.12 -14.31 -29.00
N ASP A 826 -2.83 -14.61 -28.87
CA ASP A 826 -1.84 -13.78 -28.17
C ASP A 826 -1.06 -12.83 -29.09
N ARG A 827 -1.55 -12.56 -30.31
CA ARG A 827 -0.84 -11.71 -31.29
C ARG A 827 -0.87 -10.22 -30.91
N TYR A 828 -1.95 -9.75 -30.29
CA TYR A 828 -2.20 -8.33 -30.02
C TYR A 828 -2.60 -8.08 -28.56
N SER A 829 -1.62 -8.01 -27.64
CA SER A 829 -1.84 -7.84 -26.20
C SER A 829 -2.38 -6.46 -25.76
N GLN A 830 -2.52 -5.51 -26.71
CA GLN A 830 -3.02 -4.15 -26.47
C GLN A 830 -4.51 -3.98 -26.82
N ASP A 831 -5.16 -5.02 -27.37
CA ASP A 831 -6.54 -4.95 -27.78
C ASP A 831 -7.49 -4.80 -26.58
N ASN A 832 -8.56 -4.01 -26.77
CA ASN A 832 -9.59 -3.84 -25.74
C ASN A 832 -10.26 -5.18 -25.41
N GLY A 833 -10.27 -5.55 -24.13
CA GLY A 833 -10.83 -6.82 -23.66
C GLY A 833 -9.85 -8.00 -23.62
N TYR A 834 -8.59 -7.81 -24.02
CA TYR A 834 -7.56 -8.85 -23.98
C TYR A 834 -7.38 -9.45 -22.58
N GLU A 835 -7.40 -8.63 -21.52
CA GLU A 835 -7.30 -9.09 -20.13
C GLU A 835 -8.46 -10.01 -19.73
N ALA A 836 -9.69 -9.67 -20.12
CA ALA A 836 -10.85 -10.52 -19.84
C ALA A 836 -10.78 -11.84 -20.64
N GLY A 837 -10.28 -11.79 -21.87
CA GLY A 837 -9.98 -12.98 -22.68
C GLY A 837 -8.90 -13.86 -22.07
N PHE A 838 -7.81 -13.26 -21.57
CA PHE A 838 -6.73 -13.94 -20.88
C PHE A 838 -7.23 -14.67 -19.62
N ASN A 839 -8.00 -13.97 -18.77
CA ASN A 839 -8.63 -14.57 -17.59
C ASN A 839 -9.59 -15.70 -17.98
N GLY A 840 -10.38 -15.52 -19.04
CA GLY A 840 -11.31 -16.54 -19.54
C GLY A 840 -10.65 -17.78 -20.11
N PHE A 841 -9.53 -17.62 -20.81
CA PHE A 841 -8.74 -18.72 -21.34
C PHE A 841 -8.22 -19.62 -20.22
N TRP A 842 -7.56 -19.05 -19.21
CA TRP A 842 -7.04 -19.83 -18.09
C TRP A 842 -8.14 -20.48 -17.24
N TRP A 843 -9.24 -19.76 -17.03
CA TRP A 843 -10.42 -20.31 -16.36
C TRP A 843 -10.97 -21.55 -17.10
N MET A 844 -11.01 -21.52 -18.43
CA MET A 844 -11.41 -22.68 -19.24
C MET A 844 -10.40 -23.82 -19.17
N VAL A 845 -9.10 -23.54 -19.23
CA VAL A 845 -8.04 -24.55 -19.11
C VAL A 845 -8.16 -25.29 -17.78
N ASN A 846 -8.33 -24.56 -16.67
CA ASN A 846 -8.48 -25.13 -15.33
C ASN A 846 -9.64 -26.13 -15.23
N LEU A 847 -10.77 -25.84 -15.90
CA LEU A 847 -11.98 -26.66 -15.86
C LEU A 847 -11.96 -27.83 -16.87
N LEU A 848 -11.46 -27.59 -18.09
CA LEU A 848 -11.58 -28.53 -19.21
C LEU A 848 -10.39 -29.51 -19.30
N GLN A 849 -9.30 -29.27 -18.56
CA GLN A 849 -8.14 -30.17 -18.50
C GLN A 849 -8.48 -31.61 -18.07
N PHE A 850 -9.61 -31.80 -17.39
CA PHE A 850 -10.06 -33.11 -16.90
C PHE A 850 -10.59 -34.03 -18.00
N LEU A 851 -10.85 -33.51 -19.22
CA LEU A 851 -11.11 -34.37 -20.37
C LEU A 851 -9.78 -35.05 -20.80
N PRO A 852 -9.75 -36.39 -20.97
CA PRO A 852 -8.53 -37.12 -21.29
C PRO A 852 -7.77 -36.55 -22.50
N ASP A 853 -8.50 -36.24 -23.58
CA ASP A 853 -7.94 -35.74 -24.82
C ASP A 853 -8.22 -34.22 -25.02
N MET A 854 -7.84 -33.42 -24.02
CA MET A 854 -7.87 -31.96 -24.09
C MET A 854 -6.45 -31.38 -24.25
N THR A 855 -6.31 -30.37 -25.12
CA THR A 855 -5.05 -29.65 -25.36
C THR A 855 -5.32 -28.15 -25.43
N PHE A 856 -4.32 -27.34 -25.13
CA PHE A 856 -4.39 -25.89 -25.25
C PHE A 856 -3.07 -25.31 -25.79
N THR A 857 -3.16 -24.17 -26.47
CA THR A 857 -2.02 -23.48 -27.08
C THR A 857 -2.34 -22.00 -27.29
N SER A 858 -1.39 -21.25 -27.83
CA SER A 858 -1.60 -19.90 -28.35
C SER A 858 -1.17 -19.80 -29.81
N ARG A 859 -1.64 -18.76 -30.52
CA ARG A 859 -1.28 -18.47 -31.91
C ARG A 859 0.23 -18.34 -32.09
N LYS A 860 0.93 -17.65 -31.19
CA LYS A 860 2.41 -17.55 -31.24
C LYS A 860 3.08 -18.90 -30.96
N ALA A 861 2.57 -19.70 -30.02
CA ALA A 861 3.17 -21.00 -29.67
C ALA A 861 3.10 -22.02 -30.83
N VAL A 862 2.06 -21.98 -31.66
CA VAL A 862 1.96 -22.82 -32.87
C VAL A 862 3.10 -22.53 -33.85
N HIS A 863 3.51 -21.27 -33.98
CA HIS A 863 4.58 -20.85 -34.89
C HIS A 863 5.98 -20.85 -34.25
N LEU A 864 6.07 -20.85 -32.92
CA LEU A 864 7.31 -20.84 -32.14
C LEU A 864 7.33 -21.99 -31.12
N PRO A 865 7.29 -23.26 -31.56
CA PRO A 865 7.30 -24.40 -30.65
C PRO A 865 8.69 -24.58 -30.02
N GLN A 866 8.71 -24.78 -28.72
CA GLN A 866 9.88 -25.24 -27.98
C GLN A 866 10.15 -26.71 -28.30
N LYS A 867 11.43 -27.10 -28.26
CA LYS A 867 11.82 -28.49 -28.42
C LYS A 867 11.74 -29.18 -27.05
N PRO A 868 10.80 -30.11 -26.83
CA PRO A 868 10.77 -30.86 -25.58
C PRO A 868 12.03 -31.74 -25.47
N GLU A 869 12.58 -31.85 -24.28
CA GLU A 869 13.62 -32.83 -23.97
C GLU A 869 13.02 -34.25 -23.98
N ALA A 870 13.84 -35.25 -24.32
CA ALA A 870 13.40 -36.62 -24.47
C ALA A 870 13.03 -37.24 -23.11
N VAL A 871 11.74 -37.24 -22.77
CA VAL A 871 11.19 -37.95 -21.62
C VAL A 871 11.07 -39.43 -21.96
N LYS A 872 11.88 -40.29 -21.33
CA LYS A 872 11.68 -41.75 -21.38
C LYS A 872 10.55 -42.08 -20.41
N MET A 873 9.37 -42.45 -20.92
CA MET A 873 8.32 -43.05 -20.08
C MET A 873 8.87 -44.32 -19.44
N GLN A 874 9.25 -44.26 -18.17
CA GLN A 874 9.43 -45.47 -17.38
C GLN A 874 8.03 -45.99 -17.05
N THR A 875 7.65 -47.07 -17.74
CA THR A 875 6.54 -47.90 -17.31
C THR A 875 7.00 -48.57 -16.02
N SER A 876 6.53 -48.08 -14.88
CA SER A 876 6.82 -48.68 -13.58
C SER A 876 6.30 -50.11 -13.59
N VAL A 877 7.20 -51.08 -13.67
CA VAL A 877 6.90 -52.46 -13.37
C VAL A 877 6.61 -52.50 -11.88
N VAL A 878 5.35 -52.74 -11.51
CA VAL A 878 4.96 -53.03 -10.13
C VAL A 878 5.71 -54.30 -9.72
N VAL A 879 6.78 -54.15 -8.95
CA VAL A 879 7.37 -55.26 -8.22
C VAL A 879 6.62 -55.33 -6.90
N ASP A 880 5.75 -56.33 -6.78
CA ASP A 880 5.03 -56.66 -5.56
C ASP A 880 6.03 -57.24 -4.55
N ILE A 881 6.62 -56.36 -3.72
CA ILE A 881 7.43 -56.77 -2.57
C ILE A 881 6.52 -56.66 -1.35
N GLN A 882 6.04 -57.79 -0.82
CA GLN A 882 5.40 -57.83 0.48
C GLN A 882 6.45 -57.59 1.58
N PRO A 883 6.40 -56.47 2.34
CA PRO A 883 7.29 -56.23 3.46
C PRO A 883 6.81 -57.04 4.69
N ASP A 884 7.76 -57.52 5.49
CA ASP A 884 7.51 -58.20 6.76
C ASP A 884 6.83 -57.26 7.79
N GLU A 885 6.09 -57.78 8.78
CA GLU A 885 5.29 -57.00 9.76
C GLU A 885 6.10 -55.90 10.47
N SER A 886 7.42 -56.07 10.58
CA SER A 886 8.35 -55.11 11.17
C SER A 886 8.44 -53.74 10.47
N TRP A 887 7.99 -53.63 9.21
CA TRP A 887 7.98 -52.36 8.45
C TRP A 887 6.61 -51.65 8.47
N ALA A 888 5.60 -52.25 9.10
CA ALA A 888 4.22 -51.78 9.03
C ALA A 888 4.02 -50.36 9.59
N GLU A 889 4.66 -49.99 10.71
CA GLU A 889 4.56 -48.63 11.26
C GLU A 889 5.18 -47.58 10.32
N ILE A 890 6.36 -47.87 9.73
CA ILE A 890 7.04 -46.95 8.81
C ILE A 890 6.19 -46.72 7.54
N LEU A 891 5.54 -47.79 7.06
CA LEU A 891 4.64 -47.76 5.91
C LEU A 891 3.30 -47.07 6.24
N GLU A 892 2.77 -47.24 7.44
CA GLU A 892 1.51 -46.63 7.90
C GLU A 892 1.66 -45.11 8.11
N PHE A 893 2.81 -44.67 8.64
CA PHE A 893 3.11 -43.25 8.84
C PHE A 893 3.70 -42.55 7.62
N GLY A 894 4.05 -43.29 6.55
CA GLY A 894 4.50 -42.73 5.27
C GLY A 894 5.78 -41.90 5.37
N LEU A 895 6.65 -42.24 6.34
CA LEU A 895 7.83 -41.44 6.69
C LEU A 895 8.97 -41.56 5.67
N LEU A 896 8.95 -42.60 4.83
CA LEU A 896 9.95 -42.89 3.79
C LEU A 896 9.28 -43.25 2.46
N GLY A 897 9.87 -42.85 1.33
CA GLY A 897 9.40 -43.19 -0.01
C GLY A 897 9.68 -44.66 -0.39
N ALA A 898 8.95 -45.18 -1.39
CA ALA A 898 9.09 -46.57 -1.84
C ALA A 898 10.52 -46.91 -2.33
N GLU A 899 11.21 -45.96 -2.97
CA GLU A 899 12.60 -46.12 -3.40
C GLU A 899 13.58 -46.18 -2.21
N GLU A 900 13.36 -45.35 -1.18
CA GLU A 900 14.16 -45.32 0.06
C GLU A 900 13.97 -46.60 0.88
N ILE A 901 12.74 -47.12 0.94
CA ILE A 901 12.43 -48.40 1.58
C ILE A 901 13.13 -49.54 0.83
N ALA A 902 13.09 -49.56 -0.50
CA ALA A 902 13.78 -50.56 -1.30
C ALA A 902 15.31 -50.50 -1.11
N LEU A 903 15.88 -49.30 -1.02
CA LEU A 903 17.29 -49.05 -0.72
C LEU A 903 17.67 -49.54 0.70
N LEU A 904 16.85 -49.25 1.71
CA LEU A 904 17.10 -49.71 3.08
C LEU A 904 16.94 -51.23 3.23
N GLN A 905 16.00 -51.85 2.52
CA GLN A 905 15.85 -53.31 2.48
C GLN A 905 17.03 -54.01 1.79
N SER A 906 17.82 -53.30 0.99
CA SER A 906 19.06 -53.83 0.42
C SER A 906 20.18 -53.95 1.47
N LEU A 907 20.11 -53.17 2.56
CA LEU A 907 20.96 -53.34 3.72
C LEU A 907 20.47 -54.55 4.51
N SER A 908 21.37 -55.48 4.87
CA SER A 908 21.01 -56.66 5.67
C SER A 908 20.71 -56.31 7.15
N LEU A 909 19.93 -55.26 7.39
CA LEU A 909 19.51 -54.72 8.68
C LEU A 909 17.99 -54.88 8.85
N PRO A 910 17.48 -55.00 10.10
CA PRO A 910 16.05 -55.06 10.35
C PRO A 910 15.38 -53.69 10.08
N ALA A 911 14.05 -53.58 10.25
CA ALA A 911 13.39 -52.27 10.16
C ALA A 911 13.97 -51.27 11.19
N PRO A 912 14.30 -50.03 10.78
CA PRO A 912 14.83 -49.03 11.70
C PRO A 912 13.77 -48.51 12.66
N THR A 913 14.21 -48.02 13.82
CA THR A 913 13.41 -47.14 14.67
C THR A 913 13.50 -45.72 14.12
N VAL A 914 12.36 -45.09 13.84
CA VAL A 914 12.30 -43.72 13.32
C VAL A 914 12.30 -42.71 14.47
N GLY A 915 13.07 -41.64 14.37
CA GLY A 915 13.14 -40.58 15.40
C GLY A 915 13.69 -41.09 16.74
N TYR A 916 14.86 -41.74 16.71
CA TYR A 916 15.45 -42.34 17.90
C TYR A 916 16.19 -41.30 18.75
N GLU A 917 15.67 -41.06 19.95
CA GLU A 917 16.25 -40.17 20.95
C GLU A 917 17.43 -40.83 21.69
N LEU A 918 18.63 -40.26 21.54
CA LEU A 918 19.82 -40.63 22.31
C LEU A 918 19.81 -39.90 23.65
N GLN A 919 19.84 -40.64 24.75
CA GLN A 919 19.85 -40.09 26.10
C GLN A 919 21.25 -40.15 26.74
N ASP A 920 21.54 -39.21 27.63
CA ASP A 920 22.73 -39.24 28.48
C ASP A 920 22.55 -40.12 29.73
N ASP A 921 23.54 -40.10 30.63
CA ASP A 921 23.56 -40.97 31.82
C ASP A 921 22.54 -40.52 32.89
N ASP A 922 21.99 -39.30 32.77
CA ASP A 922 20.95 -38.71 33.63
C ASP A 922 19.53 -38.85 33.02
N GLY A 923 19.43 -39.41 31.81
CA GLY A 923 18.17 -39.64 31.09
C GLY A 923 17.67 -38.44 30.30
N GLU A 924 18.49 -37.40 30.09
CA GLU A 924 18.15 -36.27 29.23
C GLU A 924 18.46 -36.60 27.76
N ILE A 925 17.58 -36.18 26.84
CA ILE A 925 17.74 -36.38 25.40
C ILE A 925 18.80 -35.40 24.90
N ILE A 926 19.91 -35.93 24.38
CA ILE A 926 21.06 -35.14 23.93
C ILE A 926 21.19 -35.07 22.41
N ALA A 927 20.61 -36.01 21.66
CA ALA A 927 20.60 -36.04 20.20
C ALA A 927 19.46 -36.92 19.69
N GLU A 928 19.07 -36.77 18.43
CA GLU A 928 18.04 -37.61 17.78
C GLU A 928 18.55 -38.12 16.42
N ALA A 929 18.24 -39.36 16.07
CA ALA A 929 18.54 -39.93 14.76
C ALA A 929 17.27 -40.17 13.96
N ASP A 930 17.27 -39.77 12.69
CA ASP A 930 16.12 -39.96 11.78
C ASP A 930 15.78 -41.44 11.62
N LEU A 931 16.80 -42.29 11.41
CA LEU A 931 16.66 -43.75 11.43
C LEU A 931 17.75 -44.36 12.30
N ALA A 932 17.39 -45.25 13.23
CA ALA A 932 18.34 -45.93 14.08
C ALA A 932 18.10 -47.44 14.16
N TRP A 933 19.19 -48.17 14.38
CA TRP A 933 19.20 -49.59 14.66
C TRP A 933 19.84 -49.80 16.04
N PRO A 934 19.07 -49.69 17.14
CA PRO A 934 19.63 -49.66 18.49
C PRO A 934 20.43 -50.91 18.88
N LEU A 935 20.04 -52.07 18.37
CA LEU A 935 20.74 -53.34 18.61
C LEU A 935 22.10 -53.39 17.89
N GLN A 936 22.20 -52.78 16.71
CA GLN A 936 23.41 -52.74 15.89
C GLN A 936 24.27 -51.50 16.17
N LYS A 937 23.77 -50.56 16.99
CA LYS A 937 24.35 -49.23 17.23
C LYS A 937 24.67 -48.48 15.94
N GLN A 938 23.74 -48.49 14.98
CA GLN A 938 23.86 -47.74 13.74
C GLN A 938 22.80 -46.64 13.70
N ALA A 939 23.17 -45.46 13.23
CA ALA A 939 22.27 -44.32 13.10
C ALA A 939 22.48 -43.63 11.74
N LEU A 940 21.38 -43.27 11.09
CA LEU A 940 21.37 -42.40 9.93
C LEU A 940 20.77 -41.06 10.36
N ILE A 941 21.51 -39.99 10.11
CA ILE A 941 21.10 -38.62 10.40
C ILE A 941 21.06 -37.86 9.08
N ILE A 942 19.91 -37.34 8.70
CA ILE A 942 19.68 -36.75 7.39
C ILE A 942 20.09 -35.27 7.40
N ASP A 943 19.63 -34.52 8.40
CA ASP A 943 19.71 -33.05 8.37
C ASP A 943 20.60 -32.42 9.45
N ASN A 944 20.80 -33.06 10.62
CA ASN A 944 21.50 -32.45 11.75
C ASN A 944 22.91 -33.02 12.00
N GLN A 945 23.91 -32.48 11.30
CA GLN A 945 25.28 -32.97 11.37
C GLN A 945 25.90 -32.93 12.78
N GLU A 946 25.47 -32.01 13.66
CA GLU A 946 26.01 -31.90 15.02
C GLU A 946 25.72 -33.15 15.87
N PHE A 947 24.59 -33.82 15.60
CA PHE A 947 24.19 -35.05 16.29
C PHE A 947 25.09 -36.24 15.95
N THR A 948 25.81 -36.22 14.84
CA THR A 948 26.72 -37.30 14.43
C THR A 948 27.85 -37.51 15.46
N ALA A 949 28.43 -36.42 15.98
CA ALA A 949 29.50 -36.48 16.97
C ALA A 949 29.01 -37.02 18.32
N LEU A 950 27.77 -36.72 18.68
CA LEU A 950 27.14 -37.16 19.94
C LEU A 950 26.85 -38.66 19.91
N PHE A 951 26.26 -39.17 18.82
CA PHE A 951 26.08 -40.60 18.61
C PHE A 951 27.41 -41.35 18.56
N ALA A 952 28.41 -40.84 17.82
CA ALA A 952 29.74 -41.43 17.75
C ALA A 952 30.42 -41.49 19.13
N SER A 953 30.24 -40.47 19.98
CA SER A 953 30.80 -40.45 21.34
C SER A 953 30.25 -41.54 22.27
N LYS A 954 29.02 -42.03 22.01
CA LYS A 954 28.38 -43.16 22.71
C LYS A 954 28.60 -44.50 21.99
N GLY A 955 29.51 -44.54 21.03
CA GLY A 955 29.95 -45.73 20.31
C GLY A 955 28.98 -46.22 19.23
N TRP A 956 28.21 -45.31 18.63
CA TRP A 956 27.39 -45.60 17.46
C TRP A 956 28.15 -45.35 16.15
N HIS A 957 27.84 -46.16 15.14
CA HIS A 957 28.30 -45.95 13.78
C HIS A 957 27.27 -45.08 13.04
N VAL A 958 27.68 -43.91 12.56
CA VAL A 958 26.76 -42.89 12.07
C VAL A 958 27.04 -42.57 10.61
N ALA A 959 25.99 -42.61 9.78
CA ALA A 959 26.02 -42.04 8.44
C ALA A 959 25.26 -40.71 8.43
N PHE A 960 25.76 -39.74 7.65
CA PHE A 960 25.15 -38.43 7.51
C PHE A 960 24.85 -38.14 6.04
N GLY A 961 23.59 -37.81 5.73
CA GLY A 961 23.14 -37.52 4.37
C GLY A 961 21.78 -38.12 4.03
N PRO A 962 21.25 -37.84 2.82
CA PRO A 962 19.98 -38.41 2.35
C PRO A 962 20.07 -39.94 2.19
N ILE A 963 18.93 -40.62 2.13
CA ILE A 963 18.86 -42.07 1.93
C ILE A 963 19.20 -42.39 0.47
N ASP A 964 20.48 -42.53 0.17
CA ASP A 964 21.03 -42.93 -1.13
C ASP A 964 22.11 -44.01 -1.01
N GLU A 965 22.51 -44.62 -2.13
CA GLU A 965 23.48 -45.73 -2.14
C GLU A 965 24.82 -45.37 -1.48
N ASN A 966 25.29 -44.12 -1.60
CA ASN A 966 26.56 -43.67 -0.99
C ASN A 966 26.46 -43.59 0.53
N THR A 967 25.38 -42.99 1.02
CA THR A 967 25.17 -42.79 2.46
C THR A 967 24.92 -44.13 3.16
N LEU A 968 24.20 -45.04 2.51
CA LEU A 968 23.95 -46.39 3.03
C LEU A 968 25.19 -47.30 2.99
N GLN A 969 26.13 -47.08 2.07
CA GLN A 969 27.45 -47.75 2.10
C GLN A 969 28.27 -47.34 3.33
N HIS A 970 28.21 -46.05 3.71
CA HIS A 970 28.85 -45.57 4.92
C HIS A 970 28.22 -46.16 6.19
N LEU A 971 26.91 -46.41 6.18
CA LEU A 971 26.19 -47.02 7.30
C LEU A 971 26.53 -48.51 7.50
N SER A 972 26.78 -49.25 6.41
CA SER A 972 27.06 -50.71 6.43
C SER A 972 28.52 -51.08 6.75
N GLY A 973 29.39 -50.10 7.02
CA GLY A 973 30.78 -50.32 7.40
C GLY A 973 31.71 -50.71 6.23
N GLY A 974 31.32 -50.39 4.99
CA GLY A 974 32.17 -50.58 3.82
C GLY A 974 33.10 -49.39 3.60
N ASP A 975 34.37 -49.51 3.99
CA ASP A 975 35.42 -48.58 3.54
C ASP A 975 35.61 -48.71 2.02
N LYS A 976 35.23 -47.65 1.28
CA LYS A 976 35.84 -47.28 0.00
C LYS A 976 35.86 -45.77 -0.20
#